data_AF-A0A3N0XMV1-F1
#
_entry.id   AF-A0A3N0XMV1-F1
#
_cell.length_a   1.000
_cell.length_b   1.000
_cell.length_c   1.000
_cell.angle_alpha   90.00
_cell.angle_beta   90.00
_cell.angle_gamma   90.00
#
_symmetry.space_group_name_H-M   'P 1'
#
loop_
_entity.id
_entity.type
_entity.pdbx_description
1 polymer ?
#
loop_
_entity_poly.entity_id
_entity_poly.type
_entity_poly.pdbx_seq_one_letter_code
_entity_poly.pdbx_strand_id
1 'polypeptide(L)'
;MDFGDLFDERTFTFSDFQEFTFLPKHEHWSERVRKRLYYGLDSDSQLDALSCPMTDIAVELLQKSAPSPIRKLHKKYAAHVAREACISPCAMMLALIYIERLRHRNPEYLQQISSSDLFLISMMVASKYLYDEGEEEEVFNDEWGTAAKLDVQTVNTLEMNFLNAIDWNLFTEPSDFFKVLSQVETGIAERQGMKRGWFTYTDLCVLLEQTHWREALSAIYQHFTKITCMLGLLYLTSVAGLIASSAVIHQLSRLPNTSHTYLDPITHTSIQTPVLLPELLLDIPRPTSNLHCCILTNDSLKPRPTVVPEQPTSSSYQNMALCLWGSILSTLSYSNPSLDIQPQDCLVSEVICKGHTGGSPQFAIARNGSTTLSSPWYSRLTAHWLGLARVKRACAGRGDEHGEARQWCTRTNGHWHADPDPNAEAYMNFMKKHCCYDAIPTSCKLVIFDTTLQVKKAFFALVANGLRAAPLWDNKLQRFVGMLTITDFINILHRYYKSPMVQIYELEEHKIETWRDVYLQYHDQYLISITPDASLFDAVYSLLKHKIHRLPVIDPESGNVLHILTHKRILKFLHLFEATVPKPRFLKMQIKDAGIGTFTDVATVSQTATVYDALSVFVERRVSALPVVDDDGKVVALYSRFDVINLAAQKTYNNLSMSMQEAVRRRRCYVEGVIKCYPDETLETVIDRIVKAEVHRLVLVDRDDVVRGIISLSDLLQAIVLSPAGIDALFS
;
A
#
# COMPACT_ATOMS: atom_id res chain seq x y z
N MET A 1 10.61 -22.01 15.95
CA MET A 1 10.15 -21.30 14.73
C MET A 1 11.39 -20.76 14.07
N ASP A 2 11.72 -21.24 12.89
CA ASP A 2 12.91 -20.82 12.17
C ASP A 2 12.61 -19.50 11.44
N PHE A 3 13.28 -18.43 11.87
CA PHE A 3 13.02 -17.06 11.41
C PHE A 3 13.75 -16.74 10.09
N GLY A 4 14.49 -17.70 9.52
CA GLY A 4 15.08 -17.59 8.18
C GLY A 4 14.07 -17.74 7.05
N ASP A 5 13.00 -18.51 7.26
CA ASP A 5 11.99 -18.80 6.23
C ASP A 5 11.04 -17.63 5.94
N LEU A 6 11.10 -16.54 6.71
CA LEU A 6 10.23 -15.39 6.45
C LEU A 6 10.67 -14.58 5.22
N PHE A 7 11.97 -14.60 4.84
CA PHE A 7 12.50 -13.76 3.75
C PHE A 7 13.80 -14.29 3.09
N ASP A 8 13.96 -15.59 2.87
CA ASP A 8 15.02 -16.08 1.97
C ASP A 8 14.59 -15.89 0.50
N GLU A 9 15.32 -15.05 -0.24
CA GLU A 9 15.03 -14.71 -1.66
C GLU A 9 15.17 -15.90 -2.61
N ARG A 10 15.65 -17.06 -2.14
CA ARG A 10 15.87 -18.27 -2.95
C ARG A 10 14.74 -19.30 -2.89
N THR A 11 13.75 -19.13 -2.02
CA THR A 11 12.59 -20.03 -1.86
C THR A 11 11.30 -19.42 -2.42
N PHE A 12 11.37 -18.58 -3.45
CA PHE A 12 10.20 -18.27 -4.28
C PHE A 12 9.84 -19.50 -5.12
N THR A 13 9.11 -20.45 -4.53
CA THR A 13 8.27 -21.35 -5.33
C THR A 13 6.96 -20.62 -5.61
N PHE A 14 6.66 -20.45 -6.90
CA PHE A 14 5.57 -19.65 -7.47
C PHE A 14 4.15 -20.16 -7.15
N SER A 15 3.98 -20.98 -6.11
CA SER A 15 2.77 -21.72 -5.77
C SER A 15 1.92 -21.07 -4.67
N ASP A 16 2.49 -20.17 -3.85
CA ASP A 16 1.79 -19.60 -2.68
C ASP A 16 1.10 -18.24 -2.95
N PHE A 17 0.75 -17.97 -4.21
CA PHE A 17 0.10 -16.72 -4.63
C PHE A 17 -1.44 -16.78 -4.66
N GLN A 18 -2.05 -17.82 -4.05
CA GLN A 18 -3.44 -18.23 -4.23
C GLN A 18 -4.49 -17.59 -3.31
N GLU A 19 -4.14 -16.68 -2.38
CA GLU A 19 -5.11 -15.98 -1.54
C GLU A 19 -5.00 -14.44 -1.69
N PHE A 20 -5.93 -13.86 -2.44
CA PHE A 20 -6.21 -12.41 -2.47
C PHE A 20 -7.68 -12.14 -2.12
N THR A 21 -8.17 -12.79 -1.07
CA THR A 21 -9.09 -12.17 -0.11
C THR A 21 -8.22 -11.49 0.93
N PHE A 22 -8.43 -10.19 1.19
CA PHE A 22 -7.82 -9.37 2.27
C PHE A 22 -6.51 -9.92 2.83
N LEU A 23 -5.37 -9.39 2.37
CA LEU A 23 -4.03 -9.85 2.75
C LEU A 23 -3.96 -10.14 4.28
N PRO A 24 -3.91 -11.41 4.72
CA PRO A 24 -3.68 -11.74 6.13
C PRO A 24 -2.38 -11.10 6.62
N LYS A 25 -1.42 -10.93 5.69
CA LYS A 25 -0.16 -10.22 5.90
C LYS A 25 -0.32 -8.72 6.20
N HIS A 26 -1.34 -8.04 5.64
CA HIS A 26 -1.61 -6.64 5.98
C HIS A 26 -2.23 -6.53 7.37
N GLU A 27 -3.15 -7.43 7.75
CA GLU A 27 -3.64 -7.48 9.13
C GLU A 27 -2.52 -7.81 10.11
N HIS A 28 -1.69 -8.82 9.82
CA HIS A 28 -0.51 -9.12 10.63
C HIS A 28 0.50 -7.97 10.68
N TRP A 29 0.65 -7.21 9.60
CA TRP A 29 1.50 -6.03 9.54
C TRP A 29 0.94 -4.88 10.36
N SER A 30 -0.33 -4.52 10.15
CA SER A 30 -1.03 -3.50 10.92
C SER A 30 -1.09 -3.88 12.39
N GLU A 31 -1.30 -5.16 12.73
CA GLU A 31 -1.19 -5.66 14.09
C GLU A 31 0.23 -5.55 14.64
N ARG A 32 1.26 -5.88 13.86
CA ARG A 32 2.66 -5.71 14.27
C ARG A 32 2.93 -4.25 14.60
N VAL A 33 2.61 -3.35 13.68
CA VAL A 33 2.79 -1.91 13.83
C VAL A 33 2.01 -1.41 15.05
N ARG A 34 0.74 -1.82 15.19
CA ARG A 34 -0.11 -1.44 16.33
C ARG A 34 0.47 -1.91 17.67
N LYS A 35 0.89 -3.18 17.77
CA LYS A 35 1.44 -3.80 18.98
C LYS A 35 2.83 -3.26 19.32
N ARG A 36 3.74 -3.16 18.35
CA ARG A 36 5.15 -2.78 18.57
C ARG A 36 5.36 -1.27 18.65
N LEU A 37 4.52 -0.46 18.00
CA LEU A 37 4.59 0.99 18.07
C LEU A 37 3.60 1.60 19.07
N TYR A 38 2.96 0.82 19.95
CA TYR A 38 2.15 1.29 21.08
C TYR A 38 0.91 2.13 20.68
N TYR A 39 0.14 1.66 19.68
CA TYR A 39 -1.12 2.31 19.27
C TYR A 39 -2.35 1.85 20.06
N GLY A 40 -2.21 0.89 20.99
CA GLY A 40 -3.32 0.34 21.78
C GLY A 40 -3.90 -0.94 21.20
N LEU A 41 -4.95 -1.48 21.85
CA LEU A 41 -5.59 -2.75 21.50
C LEU A 41 -6.89 -2.56 20.70
N ASP A 42 -7.41 -1.33 20.60
CA ASP A 42 -8.67 -1.05 19.90
C ASP A 42 -8.48 -1.19 18.39
N SER A 43 -9.24 -2.09 17.78
CA SER A 43 -9.23 -2.35 16.33
C SER A 43 -9.66 -1.14 15.50
N ASP A 44 -10.46 -0.26 16.10
CA ASP A 44 -11.11 0.89 15.45
C ASP A 44 -10.24 2.17 15.50
N SER A 45 -9.07 2.13 16.16
CA SER A 45 -8.13 3.24 16.15
C SER A 45 -7.40 3.29 14.80
N GLN A 46 -7.71 4.31 13.99
CA GLN A 46 -7.02 4.61 12.75
C GLN A 46 -5.54 4.94 13.01
N LEU A 47 -4.63 4.51 12.12
CA LEU A 47 -3.18 4.72 12.24
C LEU A 47 -2.74 6.15 11.82
N ASP A 48 -3.70 7.06 11.72
CA ASP A 48 -3.59 8.38 11.11
C ASP A 48 -2.92 9.39 12.05
N ALA A 49 -2.58 9.00 13.27
CA ALA A 49 -1.82 9.82 14.22
C ALA A 49 -0.71 9.02 14.88
N LEU A 50 0.50 9.57 14.92
CA LEU A 50 1.64 8.92 15.56
C LEU A 50 1.42 8.71 17.07
N SER A 51 1.76 7.51 17.56
CA SER A 51 1.74 7.25 19.00
C SER A 51 2.77 8.11 19.74
N CYS A 52 2.49 8.49 20.98
CA CYS A 52 3.41 9.30 21.77
C CYS A 52 4.83 8.68 21.92
N PRO A 53 4.98 7.36 22.17
CA PRO A 53 6.29 6.70 22.17
C PRO A 53 7.02 6.81 20.83
N MET A 54 6.28 6.71 19.73
CA MET A 54 6.84 6.79 18.40
C MET A 54 7.33 8.21 18.09
N THR A 55 6.52 9.24 18.36
CA THR A 55 6.95 10.63 18.19
C THR A 55 8.21 10.95 19.02
N ASP A 56 8.28 10.43 20.24
CA ASP A 56 9.44 10.62 21.12
C ASP A 56 10.74 10.03 20.54
N ILE A 57 10.65 8.82 19.96
CA ILE A 57 11.78 8.15 19.32
C ILE A 57 12.13 8.83 18.00
N ALA A 58 11.14 9.20 17.18
CA ALA A 58 11.37 9.88 15.91
C ALA A 58 12.10 11.23 16.10
N VAL A 59 11.70 12.03 17.09
CA VAL A 59 12.35 13.31 17.41
C VAL A 59 13.81 13.10 17.80
N GLU A 60 14.11 12.07 18.59
CA GLU A 60 15.49 11.77 18.95
C GLU A 60 16.30 11.25 17.77
N LEU A 61 15.76 10.32 16.98
CA LEU A 61 16.45 9.79 15.81
C LEU A 61 16.77 10.92 14.83
N LEU A 62 15.83 11.84 14.59
CA LEU A 62 16.08 13.04 13.80
C LEU A 62 17.16 13.90 14.44
N GLN A 63 17.11 14.16 15.74
CA GLN A 63 18.12 14.97 16.43
C GLN A 63 19.53 14.33 16.37
N LYS A 64 19.61 13.00 16.35
CA LYS A 64 20.84 12.22 16.24
C LYS A 64 21.37 12.18 14.81
N SER A 65 20.50 11.99 13.82
CA SER A 65 20.85 11.93 12.40
C SER A 65 21.11 13.31 11.80
N ALA A 66 20.40 14.34 12.23
CA ALA A 66 20.53 15.71 11.75
C ALA A 66 20.65 16.70 12.92
N PRO A 67 21.81 16.74 13.60
CA PRO A 67 22.05 17.71 14.67
C PRO A 67 22.16 19.12 14.06
N SER A 68 21.03 19.81 13.90
CA SER A 68 21.05 21.22 13.47
C SER A 68 21.52 22.11 14.63
N PRO A 69 22.43 23.08 14.38
CA PRO A 69 22.76 24.11 15.35
C PRO A 69 21.61 25.11 15.55
N ILE A 70 20.65 25.15 14.61
CA ILE A 70 19.57 26.12 14.55
C ILE A 70 18.31 25.48 15.14
N ARG A 71 18.18 25.60 16.47
CA ARG A 71 16.98 25.27 17.27
C ARG A 71 16.61 23.77 17.29
N LYS A 72 16.56 23.20 18.49
CA LYS A 72 16.19 21.79 18.69
C LYS A 72 14.72 21.54 18.37
N LEU A 73 14.42 20.35 17.84
CA LEU A 73 13.05 19.92 17.57
C LEU A 73 12.32 19.66 18.90
N HIS A 74 11.22 20.38 19.11
CA HIS A 74 10.39 20.17 20.30
C HIS A 74 9.39 19.05 20.06
N LYS A 75 9.31 18.10 21.01
CA LYS A 75 8.33 17.00 21.01
C LYS A 75 6.89 17.46 20.82
N LYS A 76 6.50 18.57 21.46
CA LYS A 76 5.16 19.17 21.33
C LYS A 76 4.85 19.64 19.91
N TYR A 77 5.85 20.18 19.21
CA TYR A 77 5.69 20.61 17.82
C TYR A 77 5.58 19.41 16.89
N ALA A 78 6.46 18.42 17.03
CA ALA A 78 6.43 17.20 16.25
C ALA A 78 5.09 16.44 16.40
N ALA A 79 4.58 16.32 17.63
CA ALA A 79 3.29 15.70 17.91
C ALA A 79 2.11 16.50 17.34
N HIS A 80 2.19 17.84 17.36
CA HIS A 80 1.17 18.69 16.77
C HIS A 80 1.12 18.52 15.26
N VAL A 81 2.24 18.71 14.56
CA VAL A 81 2.32 18.56 13.10
C VAL A 81 1.91 17.15 12.66
N ALA A 82 2.37 16.11 13.37
CA ALA A 82 2.01 14.74 13.04
C ALA A 82 0.51 14.44 13.15
N ARG A 83 -0.18 15.10 14.07
CA ARG A 83 -1.63 14.94 14.22
C ARG A 83 -2.43 15.80 13.25
N GLU A 84 -2.05 17.06 13.05
CA GLU A 84 -2.79 17.95 12.15
C GLU A 84 -2.61 17.56 10.68
N ALA A 85 -1.46 16.98 10.31
CA ALA A 85 -1.17 16.51 8.95
C ALA A 85 -1.43 14.99 8.76
N CYS A 86 -2.14 14.35 9.71
CA CYS A 86 -2.50 12.93 9.66
C CYS A 86 -1.36 11.96 9.27
N ILE A 87 -0.17 12.15 9.87
CA ILE A 87 1.04 11.45 9.44
C ILE A 87 1.01 9.99 9.86
N SER A 88 1.08 9.09 8.88
CA SER A 88 1.17 7.66 9.11
C SER A 88 2.57 7.23 9.60
N PRO A 89 2.67 6.14 10.39
CA PRO A 89 3.97 5.60 10.81
C PRO A 89 4.85 5.19 9.61
N CYS A 90 4.26 4.81 8.48
CA CYS A 90 4.99 4.51 7.24
C CYS A 90 5.67 5.76 6.66
N ALA A 91 4.95 6.89 6.60
CA ALA A 91 5.51 8.17 6.14
C ALA A 91 6.67 8.61 7.03
N MET A 92 6.56 8.41 8.36
CA MET A 92 7.67 8.69 9.27
C MET A 92 8.91 7.82 9.00
N MET A 93 8.75 6.53 8.72
CA MET A 93 9.90 5.66 8.43
C MET A 93 10.64 6.15 7.17
N LEU A 94 9.90 6.47 6.11
CA LEU A 94 10.48 7.02 4.88
C LEU A 94 11.18 8.36 5.12
N ALA A 95 10.56 9.24 5.88
CA ALA A 95 11.16 10.53 6.19
C ALA A 95 12.46 10.40 7.00
N LEU A 96 12.54 9.45 7.95
CA LEU A 96 13.78 9.14 8.65
C LEU A 96 14.88 8.63 7.69
N ILE A 97 14.51 7.84 6.68
CA ILE A 97 15.42 7.38 5.64
C ILE A 97 15.90 8.56 4.79
N TYR A 98 15.01 9.48 4.41
CA TYR A 98 15.36 10.67 3.64
C TYR A 98 16.32 11.57 4.41
N ILE A 99 16.10 11.77 5.71
CA ILE A 99 17.01 12.53 6.59
C ILE A 99 18.37 11.82 6.69
N GLU A 100 18.40 10.50 6.85
CA GLU A 100 19.63 9.72 6.94
C GLU A 100 20.44 9.79 5.63
N ARG A 101 19.77 9.76 4.47
CA ARG A 101 20.39 9.96 3.16
C ARG A 101 20.94 11.37 3.01
N LEU A 102 20.15 12.37 3.40
CA LEU A 102 20.53 13.78 3.36
C LEU A 102 21.81 14.03 4.17
N ARG A 103 21.94 13.40 5.36
CA ARG A 103 23.14 13.50 6.20
C ARG A 103 24.43 13.11 5.46
N HIS A 104 24.39 12.06 4.65
CA HIS A 104 25.56 11.57 3.93
C HIS A 104 25.80 12.33 2.61
N ARG A 105 24.75 12.86 1.99
CA ARG A 105 24.80 13.50 0.67
C ARG A 105 25.09 15.00 0.75
N ASN A 106 24.39 15.71 1.63
CA ASN A 106 24.47 17.17 1.72
C ASN A 106 24.47 17.65 3.19
N PRO A 107 25.60 17.50 3.90
CA PRO A 107 25.72 17.93 5.29
C PRO A 107 25.69 19.46 5.44
N GLU A 108 26.00 20.22 4.38
CA GLU A 108 25.96 21.69 4.41
C GLU A 108 24.51 22.20 4.51
N TYR A 109 23.60 21.58 3.77
CA TYR A 109 22.17 21.90 3.84
C TYR A 109 21.61 21.73 5.27
N LEU A 110 22.06 20.72 6.02
CA LEU A 110 21.66 20.49 7.42
C LEU A 110 22.07 21.63 8.36
N GLN A 111 23.08 22.42 8.01
CA GLN A 111 23.49 23.59 8.81
C GLN A 111 22.62 24.81 8.53
N GLN A 112 21.91 24.84 7.40
CA GLN A 112 21.11 25.98 6.96
C GLN A 112 19.63 25.85 7.36
N ILE A 113 19.12 24.62 7.44
CA ILE A 113 17.72 24.34 7.79
C ILE A 113 17.53 24.14 9.30
N SER A 114 16.41 24.63 9.83
CA SER A 114 16.02 24.38 11.23
C SER A 114 15.53 22.95 11.42
N SER A 115 15.70 22.36 12.61
CA SER A 115 15.20 20.99 12.85
C SER A 115 13.68 20.86 12.73
N SER A 116 12.92 21.94 12.96
CA SER A 116 11.46 21.97 12.76
C SER A 116 11.09 21.92 11.29
N ASP A 117 11.76 22.71 10.46
CA ASP A 117 11.44 22.79 9.02
C ASP A 117 11.91 21.51 8.32
N LEU A 118 13.06 20.96 8.74
CA LEU A 118 13.55 19.68 8.25
C LEU A 118 12.58 18.53 8.60
N PHE A 119 12.07 18.52 9.83
CA PHE A 119 11.06 17.54 10.24
C PHE A 119 9.80 17.67 9.38
N LEU A 120 9.26 18.88 9.26
CA LEU A 120 8.05 19.13 8.47
C LEU A 120 8.21 18.67 7.02
N ILE A 121 9.29 19.10 6.35
CA ILE A 121 9.44 18.89 4.92
C ILE A 121 9.75 17.44 4.57
N SER A 122 10.53 16.76 5.41
CA SER A 122 10.80 15.33 5.23
C SER A 122 9.54 14.49 5.37
N MET A 123 8.66 14.83 6.32
CA MET A 123 7.35 14.18 6.46
C MET A 123 6.45 14.46 5.26
N MET A 124 6.37 15.72 4.82
CA MET A 124 5.52 16.12 3.72
C MET A 124 5.90 15.38 2.43
N VAL A 125 7.18 15.35 2.09
CA VAL A 125 7.70 14.67 0.91
C VAL A 125 7.48 13.15 1.00
N ALA A 126 7.68 12.55 2.19
CA ALA A 126 7.40 11.14 2.41
C ALA A 126 5.91 10.79 2.30
N SER A 127 5.03 11.66 2.81
CA SER A 127 3.58 11.49 2.70
C SER A 127 3.14 11.58 1.25
N LYS A 128 3.56 12.60 0.52
CA LYS A 128 3.25 12.74 -0.92
C LYS A 128 3.80 11.61 -1.78
N TYR A 129 4.93 11.03 -1.39
CA TYR A 129 5.48 9.86 -2.06
C TYR A 129 4.63 8.60 -1.85
N LEU A 130 3.99 8.46 -0.68
CA LEU A 130 3.12 7.32 -0.36
C LEU A 130 1.67 7.50 -0.84
N TYR A 131 1.14 8.72 -0.72
CA TYR A 131 -0.25 9.09 -0.98
C TYR A 131 -0.25 10.11 -2.13
N ASP A 132 -0.49 9.61 -3.35
CA ASP A 132 -0.34 10.31 -4.64
C ASP A 132 -1.67 10.94 -5.13
N GLU A 133 -1.63 11.78 -6.18
CA GLU A 133 -2.81 12.39 -6.79
C GLU A 133 -3.85 11.33 -7.21
N GLY A 134 -5.08 11.45 -6.68
CA GLY A 134 -6.22 10.60 -7.05
C GLY A 134 -6.68 9.58 -6.01
N GLU A 135 -6.03 9.52 -4.85
CA GLU A 135 -6.54 8.84 -3.64
C GLU A 135 -7.31 9.83 -2.75
N GLU A 136 -8.24 9.35 -1.92
CA GLU A 136 -9.09 10.21 -1.07
C GLU A 136 -8.31 10.96 0.04
N GLU A 137 -7.06 10.57 0.30
CA GLU A 137 -6.19 11.04 1.40
C GLU A 137 -5.11 12.07 0.95
N GLU A 138 -5.31 12.75 -0.18
CA GLU A 138 -4.39 13.77 -0.72
C GLU A 138 -4.35 15.04 0.15
N VAL A 139 -3.14 15.55 0.46
CA VAL A 139 -2.93 16.77 1.27
C VAL A 139 -2.02 17.75 0.52
N PHE A 140 -2.57 18.93 0.19
CA PHE A 140 -1.89 19.99 -0.57
C PHE A 140 -0.92 20.83 0.29
N ASN A 141 -0.02 21.60 -0.36
CA ASN A 141 1.00 22.40 0.34
C ASN A 141 0.43 23.49 1.25
N ASP A 142 -0.76 24.00 0.95
CA ASP A 142 -1.48 24.96 1.79
C ASP A 142 -2.02 24.33 3.08
N GLU A 143 -2.44 23.07 3.04
CA GLU A 143 -2.82 22.30 4.22
C GLU A 143 -1.61 22.00 5.11
N TRP A 144 -0.48 21.58 4.53
CA TRP A 144 0.80 21.42 5.25
C TRP A 144 1.31 22.74 5.84
N GLY A 145 1.18 23.85 5.12
CA GLY A 145 1.46 25.19 5.63
C GLY A 145 0.58 25.55 6.81
N THR A 146 -0.71 25.23 6.74
CA THR A 146 -1.67 25.47 7.83
C THR A 146 -1.32 24.66 9.08
N ALA A 147 -1.02 23.36 8.93
CA ALA A 147 -0.59 22.49 10.03
C ALA A 147 0.72 22.98 10.70
N ALA A 148 1.65 23.50 9.91
CA ALA A 148 2.94 24.01 10.39
C ALA A 148 2.92 25.48 10.86
N LYS A 149 1.83 26.21 10.58
CA LYS A 149 1.73 27.67 10.71
C LYS A 149 2.79 28.41 9.88
N LEU A 150 3.02 27.92 8.66
CA LEU A 150 3.89 28.51 7.65
C LEU A 150 3.07 28.98 6.45
N ASP A 151 3.56 30.00 5.75
CA ASP A 151 2.97 30.40 4.49
C ASP A 151 3.32 29.39 3.37
N VAL A 152 2.43 29.29 2.38
CA VAL A 152 2.53 28.32 1.29
C VAL A 152 3.80 28.54 0.45
N GLN A 153 4.24 29.79 0.30
CA GLN A 153 5.45 30.12 -0.49
C GLN A 153 6.71 29.58 0.20
N THR A 154 6.78 29.70 1.53
CA THR A 154 7.84 29.11 2.34
C THR A 154 7.83 27.59 2.23
N VAL A 155 6.67 26.94 2.33
CA VAL A 155 6.55 25.47 2.18
C VAL A 155 7.03 25.02 0.81
N ASN A 156 6.59 25.68 -0.27
CA ASN A 156 7.03 25.37 -1.64
C ASN A 156 8.55 25.51 -1.81
N THR A 157 9.13 26.56 -1.20
CA THR A 157 10.57 26.81 -1.26
C THR A 157 11.34 25.74 -0.48
N LEU A 158 10.86 25.38 0.71
CA LEU A 158 11.44 24.30 1.51
C LEU A 158 11.37 22.96 0.78
N GLU A 159 10.25 22.65 0.13
CA GLU A 159 10.06 21.42 -0.65
C GLU A 159 11.09 21.29 -1.75
N MET A 160 11.17 22.33 -2.59
CA MET A 160 12.09 22.35 -3.71
C MET A 160 13.54 22.25 -3.26
N ASN A 161 13.91 22.97 -2.21
CA ASN A 161 15.26 22.92 -1.65
C ASN A 161 15.59 21.55 -1.05
N PHE A 162 14.65 20.93 -0.35
CA PHE A 162 14.83 19.61 0.22
C PHE A 162 14.99 18.53 -0.87
N LEU A 163 14.12 18.54 -1.88
CA LEU A 163 14.17 17.62 -3.03
C LEU A 163 15.50 17.74 -3.78
N ASN A 164 15.96 18.97 -4.02
CA ASN A 164 17.28 19.23 -4.59
C ASN A 164 18.41 18.72 -3.69
N ALA A 165 18.30 18.90 -2.38
CA ALA A 165 19.33 18.47 -1.43
C ALA A 165 19.46 16.94 -1.33
N ILE A 166 18.37 16.19 -1.58
CA ILE A 166 18.37 14.73 -1.67
C ILE A 166 18.53 14.19 -3.10
N ASP A 167 18.82 15.07 -4.08
CA ASP A 167 19.03 14.70 -5.49
C ASP A 167 17.81 13.98 -6.10
N TRP A 168 16.60 14.38 -5.70
CA TRP A 168 15.33 13.80 -6.13
C TRP A 168 15.21 12.27 -5.90
N ASN A 169 16.09 11.70 -5.05
CA ASN A 169 16.15 10.26 -4.80
C ASN A 169 15.20 9.82 -3.68
N LEU A 170 13.91 9.75 -4.03
CA LEU A 170 12.82 9.36 -3.13
C LEU A 170 12.62 7.84 -3.00
N PHE A 171 13.10 7.08 -3.99
CA PHE A 171 12.91 5.63 -4.02
C PHE A 171 13.59 4.95 -2.83
N THR A 172 12.83 4.16 -2.07
CA THR A 172 13.33 3.47 -0.88
C THR A 172 13.18 1.97 -1.04
N GLU A 173 14.30 1.25 -0.90
CA GLU A 173 14.27 -0.21 -0.92
C GLU A 173 13.56 -0.75 0.33
N PRO A 174 12.83 -1.88 0.24
CA PRO A 174 12.18 -2.48 1.39
C PRO A 174 13.15 -2.79 2.54
N SER A 175 14.37 -3.21 2.22
CA SER A 175 15.45 -3.50 3.19
C SER A 175 15.77 -2.29 4.07
N ASP A 176 15.93 -1.11 3.48
CA ASP A 176 16.16 0.16 4.18
C ASP A 176 14.99 0.50 5.10
N PHE A 177 13.76 0.30 4.60
CA PHE A 177 12.54 0.53 5.37
C PHE A 177 12.46 -0.34 6.62
N PHE A 178 12.64 -1.66 6.48
CA PHE A 178 12.58 -2.59 7.62
C PHE A 178 13.72 -2.38 8.61
N LYS A 179 14.88 -1.92 8.14
CA LYS A 179 15.99 -1.55 9.01
C LYS A 179 15.62 -0.38 9.92
N VAL A 180 15.03 0.68 9.36
CA VAL A 180 14.57 1.83 10.16
C VAL A 180 13.42 1.44 11.09
N LEU A 181 12.48 0.63 10.61
CA LEU A 181 11.40 0.12 11.47
C LEU A 181 11.95 -0.68 12.65
N SER A 182 12.89 -1.60 12.43
CA SER A 182 13.52 -2.39 13.50
C SER A 182 14.22 -1.50 14.53
N GLN A 183 14.88 -0.43 14.09
CA GLN A 183 15.50 0.56 14.98
C GLN A 183 14.46 1.28 15.83
N VAL A 184 13.34 1.70 15.23
CA VAL A 184 12.25 2.39 15.94
C VAL A 184 11.55 1.46 16.91
N GLU A 185 11.19 0.24 16.50
CA GLU A 185 10.57 -0.78 17.36
C GLU A 185 11.45 -1.07 18.59
N THR A 186 12.76 -1.25 18.38
CA THR A 186 13.72 -1.52 19.46
C THR A 186 13.84 -0.35 20.41
N GLY A 187 13.99 0.86 19.88
CA GLY A 187 14.07 2.06 20.72
C GLY A 187 12.81 2.28 21.56
N ILE A 188 11.62 1.99 21.01
CA ILE A 188 10.35 2.04 21.75
C ILE A 188 10.33 0.96 22.83
N ALA A 189 10.63 -0.29 22.50
CA ALA A 189 10.61 -1.42 23.43
C ALA A 189 11.53 -1.19 24.64
N GLU A 190 12.78 -0.75 24.39
CA GLU A 190 13.75 -0.42 25.45
C GLU A 190 13.23 0.70 26.36
N ARG A 191 12.75 1.81 25.78
CA ARG A 191 12.28 2.95 26.57
C ARG A 191 11.05 2.66 27.38
N GLN A 192 10.06 2.03 26.78
CA GLN A 192 8.82 1.73 27.47
C GLN A 192 9.05 0.67 28.54
N GLY A 193 9.88 -0.35 28.26
CA GLY A 193 10.30 -1.34 29.26
C GLY A 193 11.00 -0.71 30.46
N MET A 194 12.02 0.13 30.20
CA MET A 194 12.77 0.80 31.26
C MET A 194 11.93 1.80 32.06
N LYS A 195 11.04 2.55 31.39
CA LYS A 195 10.13 3.50 32.06
C LYS A 195 9.12 2.81 32.97
N ARG A 196 8.65 1.62 32.59
CA ARG A 196 7.73 0.80 33.41
C ARG A 196 8.45 0.00 34.49
N GLY A 197 9.74 -0.28 34.30
CA GLY A 197 10.53 -1.17 35.16
C GLY A 197 10.36 -2.66 34.83
N TRP A 198 9.60 -3.01 33.78
CA TRP A 198 9.39 -4.37 33.30
C TRP A 198 9.09 -4.37 31.80
N PHE A 199 9.39 -5.48 31.11
CA PHE A 199 9.22 -5.65 29.67
C PHE A 199 8.00 -6.55 29.36
N THR A 200 7.18 -6.17 28.40
CA THR A 200 6.07 -7.02 27.92
C THR A 200 6.59 -8.15 27.03
N TYR A 201 5.75 -9.16 26.78
CA TYR A 201 6.06 -10.21 25.81
C TYR A 201 6.43 -9.63 24.44
N THR A 202 5.67 -8.64 23.96
CA THR A 202 5.95 -7.96 22.68
C THR A 202 7.31 -7.26 22.70
N ASP A 203 7.64 -6.56 23.79
CA ASP A 203 8.94 -5.87 23.90
C ASP A 203 10.09 -6.88 23.89
N LEU A 204 9.96 -7.98 24.63
CA LEU A 204 10.97 -9.04 24.65
C LEU A 204 11.13 -9.67 23.26
N CYS A 205 10.05 -9.94 22.53
CA CYS A 205 10.14 -10.45 21.16
C CYS A 205 10.94 -9.50 20.24
N VAL A 206 10.66 -8.19 20.31
CA VAL A 206 11.40 -7.18 19.52
C VAL A 206 12.89 -7.16 19.89
N LEU A 207 13.21 -7.19 21.18
CA LEU A 207 14.60 -7.19 21.64
C LEU A 207 15.34 -8.48 21.26
N LEU A 208 14.67 -9.63 21.35
CA LEU A 208 15.25 -10.94 21.00
C LEU A 208 15.47 -11.13 19.50
N GLU A 209 14.76 -10.39 18.65
CA GLU A 209 14.99 -10.36 17.20
C GLU A 209 16.30 -9.64 16.82
N GLN A 210 16.89 -8.86 17.74
CA GLN A 210 18.16 -8.19 17.48
C GLN A 210 19.33 -9.18 17.38
N THR A 211 20.24 -8.92 16.44
CA THR A 211 21.39 -9.78 16.15
C THR A 211 22.23 -10.07 17.38
N HIS A 212 22.47 -9.06 18.22
CA HIS A 212 23.25 -9.20 19.46
C HIS A 212 22.63 -10.21 20.45
N TRP A 213 21.30 -10.21 20.61
CA TRP A 213 20.62 -11.15 21.51
C TRP A 213 20.58 -12.56 20.92
N ARG A 214 20.39 -12.68 19.61
CA ARG A 214 20.45 -13.97 18.91
C ARG A 214 21.83 -14.61 19.03
N GLU A 215 22.90 -13.82 18.91
CA GLU A 215 24.29 -14.27 19.11
C GLU A 215 24.54 -14.68 20.55
N ALA A 216 24.11 -13.87 21.53
CA ALA A 216 24.25 -14.20 22.95
C ALA A 216 23.51 -15.49 23.34
N LEU A 217 22.27 -15.65 22.89
CA LEU A 217 21.48 -16.87 23.13
C LEU A 217 22.07 -18.09 22.44
N SER A 218 22.58 -17.93 21.21
CA SER A 218 23.29 -18.99 20.48
C SER A 218 24.55 -19.42 21.25
N ALA A 219 25.33 -18.47 21.79
CA ALA A 219 26.49 -18.77 22.61
C ALA A 219 26.10 -19.52 23.89
N ILE A 220 25.06 -19.07 24.60
CA ILE A 220 24.54 -19.73 25.80
C ILE A 220 24.09 -21.16 25.46
N TYR A 221 23.31 -21.35 24.39
CA TYR A 221 22.85 -22.64 23.93
C TYR A 221 24.01 -23.58 23.58
N GLN A 222 25.05 -23.09 22.92
CA GLN A 222 26.27 -23.84 22.65
C GLN A 222 26.97 -24.27 23.94
N HIS A 223 27.03 -23.41 24.97
CA HIS A 223 27.59 -23.76 26.28
C HIS A 223 26.77 -24.85 26.99
N PHE A 224 25.44 -24.73 26.99
CA PHE A 224 24.56 -25.77 27.56
C PHE A 224 24.71 -27.11 26.85
N THR A 225 24.80 -27.10 25.52
CA THR A 225 24.99 -28.31 24.70
C THR A 225 26.32 -28.98 25.05
N LYS A 226 27.42 -28.21 25.15
CA LYS A 226 28.74 -28.73 25.56
C LYS A 226 28.70 -29.39 26.94
N ILE A 227 28.08 -28.74 27.92
CA ILE A 227 27.94 -29.29 29.28
C ILE A 227 27.12 -30.58 29.27
N THR A 228 26.00 -30.60 28.53
CA THR A 228 25.12 -31.77 28.42
C THR A 228 25.85 -32.96 27.78
N CYS A 229 26.63 -32.73 26.71
CA CYS A 229 27.46 -33.76 26.08
C CYS A 229 28.55 -34.29 27.03
N MET A 230 29.23 -33.41 27.77
CA MET A 230 30.25 -33.82 28.75
C MET A 230 29.65 -34.68 29.87
N LEU A 231 28.48 -34.31 30.40
CA LEU A 231 27.75 -35.09 31.40
C LEU A 231 27.29 -36.45 30.83
N GLY A 232 26.82 -36.48 29.59
CA GLY A 232 26.45 -37.72 28.90
C GLY A 232 27.62 -38.68 28.71
N LEU A 233 28.79 -38.16 28.31
CA LEU A 233 30.04 -38.94 28.20
C LEU A 233 30.47 -39.51 29.56
N LEU A 234 30.43 -38.68 30.61
CA LEU A 234 30.75 -39.12 31.98
C LEU A 234 29.80 -40.24 32.45
N TYR A 235 28.51 -40.11 32.15
CA TYR A 235 27.53 -41.14 32.49
C TYR A 235 27.78 -42.46 31.74
N LEU A 236 27.98 -42.40 30.42
CA LEU A 236 28.23 -43.61 29.60
C LEU A 236 29.52 -44.32 30.00
N THR A 237 30.59 -43.57 30.27
CA THR A 237 31.86 -44.13 30.75
C THR A 237 31.73 -44.74 32.13
N SER A 238 30.97 -44.13 33.04
CA SER A 238 30.67 -44.71 34.35
C SER A 238 29.90 -46.02 34.23
N VAL A 239 28.86 -46.08 33.39
CA VAL A 239 28.09 -47.30 33.13
C VAL A 239 28.95 -48.40 32.51
N ALA A 240 29.78 -48.07 31.53
CA ALA A 240 30.71 -49.02 30.91
C ALA A 240 31.73 -49.57 31.94
N GLY A 241 32.23 -48.71 32.83
CA GLY A 241 33.11 -49.13 33.93
C GLY A 241 32.43 -50.08 34.92
N LEU A 242 31.15 -49.86 35.24
CA LEU A 242 30.36 -50.77 36.08
C LEU A 242 30.15 -52.13 35.40
N ILE A 243 29.84 -52.13 34.10
CA ILE A 243 29.69 -53.38 33.33
C ILE A 243 31.03 -54.12 33.27
N ALA A 244 32.13 -53.44 32.95
CA ALA A 244 33.46 -54.04 32.86
C ALA A 244 33.93 -54.62 34.21
N SER A 245 33.73 -53.89 35.31
CA SER A 245 34.07 -54.37 36.65
C SER A 245 33.24 -55.59 37.05
N SER A 246 31.94 -55.62 36.72
CA SER A 246 31.10 -56.80 36.94
C SER A 246 31.58 -58.03 36.14
N ALA A 247 32.04 -57.83 34.89
CA ALA A 247 32.57 -58.90 34.05
C ALA A 247 33.89 -59.46 34.57
N VAL A 248 34.79 -58.60 35.08
CA VAL A 248 36.05 -59.00 35.70
C VAL A 248 35.81 -59.79 36.99
N ILE A 249 34.89 -59.35 37.85
CA ILE A 249 34.52 -60.07 39.08
C ILE A 249 33.93 -61.45 38.72
N HIS A 250 33.10 -61.53 37.69
CA HIS A 250 32.54 -62.78 37.23
C HIS A 250 33.61 -63.74 36.66
N GLN A 251 34.65 -63.23 35.98
CA GLN A 251 35.78 -64.06 35.55
C GLN A 251 36.64 -64.55 36.74
N LEU A 252 36.88 -63.71 37.74
CA LEU A 252 37.62 -64.09 38.95
C LEU A 252 36.85 -65.12 39.80
N SER A 253 35.52 -65.07 39.79
CA SER A 253 34.66 -66.05 40.47
C SER A 253 34.60 -67.43 39.78
N ARG A 254 35.15 -67.58 38.57
CA ARG A 254 35.21 -68.85 37.82
C ARG A 254 36.56 -69.58 37.92
N LEU A 255 37.50 -69.10 38.73
CA LEU A 255 38.72 -69.87 39.04
C LEU A 255 38.41 -70.99 40.06
N PRO A 256 38.92 -72.22 39.89
CA PRO A 256 38.66 -73.32 40.81
C PRO A 256 39.44 -73.13 42.12
N ASN A 257 38.73 -73.24 43.25
CA ASN A 257 39.35 -73.46 44.56
C ASN A 257 39.95 -74.87 44.62
N THR A 258 41.26 -74.97 44.87
CA THR A 258 41.89 -76.21 45.36
C THR A 258 42.82 -75.88 46.54
N SER A 259 42.24 -75.98 47.73
CA SER A 259 42.71 -76.53 49.01
C SER A 259 44.20 -76.52 49.42
N HIS A 260 44.44 -75.88 50.58
CA HIS A 260 45.16 -76.34 51.78
C HIS A 260 46.37 -77.29 51.67
N THR A 261 47.54 -76.83 52.16
CA THR A 261 48.46 -77.67 52.96
C THR A 261 49.31 -76.86 53.98
N TYR A 262 49.05 -77.16 55.25
CA TYR A 262 49.85 -77.17 56.50
C TYR A 262 51.15 -76.36 56.73
N LEU A 263 51.22 -75.80 57.95
CA LEU A 263 52.37 -75.24 58.70
C LEU A 263 53.48 -76.28 58.98
N ASP A 264 54.75 -75.91 59.22
CA ASP A 264 55.38 -75.51 60.50
C ASP A 264 56.92 -75.29 60.29
N PRO A 265 57.80 -74.94 61.27
CA PRO A 265 57.88 -73.73 62.10
C PRO A 265 59.30 -73.09 62.11
N ILE A 266 59.44 -72.05 62.95
CA ILE A 266 60.54 -71.11 63.25
C ILE A 266 61.98 -71.68 63.37
N THR A 267 62.99 -70.95 62.88
CA THR A 267 64.30 -70.75 63.55
C THR A 267 64.89 -69.35 63.27
N HIS A 268 65.62 -68.85 64.27
CA HIS A 268 66.07 -67.47 64.53
C HIS A 268 67.40 -67.06 63.85
N THR A 269 67.72 -65.76 64.00
CA THR A 269 69.01 -65.01 63.91
C THR A 269 69.26 -64.21 62.61
N SER A 270 69.73 -62.95 62.59
CA SER A 270 69.94 -61.88 63.59
C SER A 270 70.47 -60.61 62.88
N ILE A 271 70.08 -59.40 63.36
CA ILE A 271 70.88 -58.12 63.42
C ILE A 271 71.15 -57.40 62.05
N GLN A 272 70.94 -56.09 61.80
CA GLN A 272 71.19 -54.86 62.57
C GLN A 272 70.43 -53.65 61.97
N THR A 273 69.94 -52.74 62.84
CA THR A 273 69.50 -51.35 62.53
C THR A 273 70.69 -50.38 62.42
N PRO A 274 70.47 -49.12 61.99
CA PRO A 274 70.64 -48.07 62.99
C PRO A 274 69.53 -47.00 63.03
N VAL A 275 69.39 -46.49 64.25
CA VAL A 275 68.55 -45.39 64.74
C VAL A 275 69.27 -44.06 64.50
N LEU A 276 68.54 -42.98 64.22
CA LEU A 276 68.87 -41.65 64.77
C LEU A 276 67.61 -40.77 64.87
N LEU A 277 67.33 -40.32 66.08
CA LEU A 277 66.49 -39.17 66.44
C LEU A 277 67.29 -38.40 67.50
N PRO A 278 67.15 -37.07 67.59
CA PRO A 278 66.92 -36.52 68.93
C PRO A 278 65.83 -35.44 68.98
N GLU A 279 65.06 -35.50 70.06
CA GLU A 279 64.15 -34.47 70.58
C GLU A 279 64.90 -33.22 71.08
N LEU A 280 64.19 -32.08 71.09
CA LEU A 280 64.39 -31.04 72.10
C LEU A 280 63.06 -30.30 72.35
N LEU A 281 62.74 -30.12 73.63
CA LEU A 281 61.53 -29.53 74.21
C LEU A 281 61.92 -28.23 74.96
N LEU A 282 60.93 -27.36 75.24
CA LEU A 282 60.82 -26.18 76.15
C LEU A 282 60.20 -24.99 75.36
N ASP A 283 59.29 -24.13 75.83
CA ASP A 283 58.56 -23.92 77.09
C ASP A 283 57.37 -22.94 76.81
N ILE A 284 56.37 -22.87 77.69
CA ILE A 284 55.14 -22.03 77.62
C ILE A 284 55.39 -20.63 78.24
N PRO A 285 54.55 -19.58 78.02
CA PRO A 285 53.44 -19.28 78.96
C PRO A 285 52.18 -18.57 78.36
N ARG A 286 51.06 -18.58 79.10
CA ARG A 286 49.81 -17.77 78.88
C ARG A 286 49.91 -16.38 79.56
N PRO A 287 49.09 -15.37 79.16
CA PRO A 287 47.98 -14.88 80.03
C PRO A 287 46.71 -14.45 79.23
N THR A 288 45.48 -14.89 79.57
CA THR A 288 44.39 -14.26 80.39
C THR A 288 43.77 -12.91 79.94
N SER A 289 42.45 -12.91 79.68
CA SER A 289 41.41 -11.98 80.20
C SER A 289 40.01 -12.64 79.94
N ASN A 290 39.26 -13.15 80.93
CA ASN A 290 38.25 -12.53 81.85
C ASN A 290 37.17 -11.69 81.10
N LEU A 291 35.83 -11.82 81.22
CA LEU A 291 34.86 -12.17 82.30
C LEU A 291 33.57 -12.87 81.74
N HIS A 292 32.91 -13.87 82.38
CA HIS A 292 31.77 -13.86 83.36
C HIS A 292 30.54 -12.95 83.03
N CYS A 293 29.32 -13.49 82.75
CA CYS A 293 28.17 -13.86 83.64
C CYS A 293 27.24 -12.65 83.99
N CYS A 294 25.90 -12.66 84.07
CA CYS A 294 24.85 -13.64 84.44
C CYS A 294 23.44 -13.16 83.92
N ILE A 295 22.47 -13.99 83.47
CA ILE A 295 21.36 -14.72 84.17
C ILE A 295 19.95 -14.00 84.21
N LEU A 296 18.88 -14.83 84.02
CA LEU A 296 17.40 -14.70 84.30
C LEU A 296 16.53 -13.88 83.30
N THR A 297 15.67 -14.47 82.44
CA THR A 297 14.36 -15.18 82.56
C THR A 297 13.10 -14.29 82.67
N ASN A 298 12.11 -14.64 81.82
CA ASN A 298 10.64 -14.49 81.95
C ASN A 298 10.03 -13.07 81.94
N ASP A 299 8.83 -12.79 81.44
CA ASP A 299 7.67 -13.55 80.92
C ASP A 299 6.86 -12.55 80.05
N SER A 300 6.41 -12.92 78.84
CA SER A 300 5.04 -13.35 78.49
C SER A 300 3.95 -12.27 78.46
N LEU A 301 3.37 -12.03 77.27
CA LEU A 301 1.91 -11.92 77.05
C LEU A 301 1.55 -12.00 75.53
N LYS A 302 0.76 -13.04 75.22
CA LYS A 302 0.02 -13.41 73.97
C LYS A 302 -1.33 -12.65 73.88
N PRO A 303 -2.27 -12.82 72.90
CA PRO A 303 -2.57 -13.96 71.96
C PRO A 303 -2.89 -13.59 70.47
N ARG A 304 -2.61 -14.44 69.45
CA ARG A 304 -3.37 -15.61 68.84
C ARG A 304 -4.64 -15.22 68.03
N PRO A 305 -5.18 -16.04 67.10
CA PRO A 305 -4.77 -17.35 66.55
C PRO A 305 -4.75 -17.37 64.98
N THR A 306 -4.24 -18.38 64.26
CA THR A 306 -4.67 -19.78 64.05
C THR A 306 -3.61 -20.48 63.19
N VAL A 307 -3.40 -21.79 63.05
CA VAL A 307 -3.73 -23.08 63.70
C VAL A 307 -2.77 -24.10 63.03
N VAL A 308 -2.32 -25.08 63.81
CA VAL A 308 -1.23 -26.09 63.62
C VAL A 308 -1.88 -27.45 63.21
N PRO A 309 -1.21 -28.56 62.76
CA PRO A 309 0.20 -28.95 62.95
C PRO A 309 0.96 -29.62 61.77
N GLU A 310 2.29 -29.60 61.89
CA GLU A 310 3.14 -30.78 61.65
C GLU A 310 3.85 -31.14 62.97
N GLN A 311 4.08 -32.42 63.23
CA GLN A 311 5.40 -32.88 63.69
C GLN A 311 5.67 -34.36 63.30
N PRO A 312 6.96 -34.73 63.12
CA PRO A 312 7.40 -35.90 62.37
C PRO A 312 7.96 -37.02 63.27
N THR A 313 8.08 -38.24 62.73
CA THR A 313 9.14 -39.18 63.11
C THR A 313 9.49 -40.13 61.96
N SER A 314 10.78 -40.13 61.60
CA SER A 314 11.59 -41.26 61.12
C SER A 314 11.11 -42.12 59.94
N SER A 315 11.82 -42.06 58.80
CA SER A 315 12.36 -43.27 58.15
C SER A 315 13.20 -42.96 56.91
N SER A 316 14.46 -43.40 56.96
CA SER A 316 15.16 -44.17 55.92
C SER A 316 15.01 -43.74 54.45
N TYR A 317 16.05 -43.07 53.95
CA TYR A 317 16.36 -42.95 52.54
C TYR A 317 16.77 -44.30 51.95
N GLN A 318 15.95 -44.86 51.05
CA GLN A 318 16.39 -45.63 49.88
C GLN A 318 15.19 -45.85 48.96
N ASN A 319 15.38 -45.61 47.65
CA ASN A 319 14.45 -45.85 46.53
C ASN A 319 13.44 -44.76 46.18
N MET A 320 13.91 -43.67 45.55
CA MET A 320 13.08 -42.87 44.62
C MET A 320 13.96 -42.08 43.63
N ALA A 321 14.81 -42.77 42.88
CA ALA A 321 15.66 -42.16 41.84
C ALA A 321 15.42 -42.74 40.43
N LEU A 322 14.32 -43.48 40.20
CA LEU A 322 14.07 -44.19 38.93
C LEU A 322 12.73 -43.86 38.24
N CYS A 323 12.05 -42.77 38.60
CA CYS A 323 10.75 -42.42 37.98
C CYS A 323 10.70 -41.07 37.24
N LEU A 324 11.82 -40.37 37.03
CA LEU A 324 11.84 -39.07 36.34
C LEU A 324 12.39 -39.08 34.90
N TRP A 325 12.86 -40.23 34.39
CA TRP A 325 13.44 -40.35 33.04
C TRP A 325 12.51 -40.99 31.98
N GLY A 326 11.23 -41.17 32.30
CA GLY A 326 10.23 -41.74 31.38
C GLY A 326 9.34 -40.73 30.63
N SER A 327 9.33 -39.46 31.04
CA SER A 327 8.31 -38.48 30.58
C SER A 327 8.81 -37.41 29.62
N ILE A 328 10.07 -37.46 29.17
CA ILE A 328 10.67 -36.47 28.25
C ILE A 328 10.92 -37.05 26.85
N LEU A 329 10.97 -38.38 26.70
CA LEU A 329 11.22 -39.06 25.42
C LEU A 329 9.94 -39.45 24.64
N SER A 330 8.75 -39.27 25.21
CA SER A 330 7.47 -39.56 24.55
C SER A 330 6.85 -38.38 23.79
N THR A 331 7.43 -37.17 23.88
CA THR A 331 6.91 -35.95 23.22
C THR A 331 7.64 -35.56 21.92
N LEU A 332 8.64 -36.34 21.48
CA LEU A 332 9.40 -36.09 20.23
C LEU A 332 9.15 -37.14 19.13
N SER A 333 8.16 -38.01 19.30
CA SER A 333 7.82 -39.01 18.29
C SER A 333 6.32 -39.22 18.22
N TYR A 334 5.60 -38.25 17.62
CA TYR A 334 4.28 -38.49 17.06
C TYR A 334 4.08 -37.60 15.83
N SER A 335 4.14 -38.25 14.67
CA SER A 335 3.69 -37.70 13.40
C SER A 335 2.17 -37.89 13.28
N ASN A 336 1.50 -36.87 12.74
CA ASN A 336 0.06 -36.82 12.47
C ASN A 336 -0.52 -38.07 11.79
N PRO A 337 -1.80 -38.37 12.08
CA PRO A 337 -2.73 -38.66 11.00
C PRO A 337 -3.94 -37.72 11.01
N SER A 338 -4.31 -37.33 9.80
CA SER A 338 -5.49 -36.57 9.37
C SER A 338 -6.83 -37.15 9.85
N LEU A 339 -7.77 -36.29 10.25
CA LEU A 339 -9.22 -36.54 10.15
C LEU A 339 -10.03 -35.23 10.23
N ASP A 340 -10.94 -35.07 9.27
CA ASP A 340 -12.02 -34.09 9.18
C ASP A 340 -12.90 -34.04 10.44
N ILE A 341 -13.52 -32.87 10.73
CA ILE A 341 -14.92 -32.68 11.14
C ILE A 341 -15.29 -31.18 11.17
N GLN A 342 -16.52 -30.90 10.70
CA GLN A 342 -17.23 -29.62 10.57
C GLN A 342 -17.66 -28.94 11.90
N PRO A 343 -18.18 -27.68 11.86
CA PRO A 343 -18.32 -26.80 13.03
C PRO A 343 -19.64 -27.01 13.79
N GLN A 344 -19.63 -26.71 15.10
CA GLN A 344 -20.85 -26.60 15.91
C GLN A 344 -20.79 -25.41 16.88
N ASP A 345 -21.91 -24.71 16.92
CA ASP A 345 -22.22 -23.47 17.65
C ASP A 345 -22.22 -23.61 19.19
N CYS A 346 -21.82 -22.52 19.89
CA CYS A 346 -22.46 -21.99 21.10
C CYS A 346 -21.78 -20.65 21.49
N LEU A 347 -22.41 -19.47 21.33
CA LEU A 347 -23.42 -18.78 22.16
C LEU A 347 -22.93 -18.22 23.53
N VAL A 348 -23.24 -16.91 23.70
CA VAL A 348 -23.35 -16.06 24.91
C VAL A 348 -22.01 -15.65 25.59
N SER A 349 -21.72 -14.38 25.93
CA SER A 349 -22.61 -13.34 26.44
C SER A 349 -22.10 -11.91 26.25
N GLU A 350 -23.04 -11.02 25.93
CA GLU A 350 -22.96 -9.57 26.01
C GLU A 350 -22.75 -9.10 27.46
N VAL A 351 -21.90 -8.09 27.63
CA VAL A 351 -21.94 -7.21 28.81
C VAL A 351 -22.15 -5.79 28.32
N ILE A 352 -23.38 -5.31 28.54
CA ILE A 352 -23.82 -3.93 28.41
C ILE A 352 -23.26 -3.14 29.59
N CYS A 353 -22.61 -2.00 29.33
CA CYS A 353 -22.57 -0.89 30.28
C CYS A 353 -22.69 0.46 29.55
N LYS A 354 -23.66 1.26 30.03
CA LYS A 354 -24.11 2.57 29.55
C LYS A 354 -23.29 3.73 30.13
N GLY A 355 -23.27 4.85 29.39
CA GLY A 355 -23.15 6.23 29.90
C GLY A 355 -21.78 6.87 29.64
N HIS A 356 -21.63 8.13 29.22
CA HIS A 356 -22.48 9.31 29.32
C HIS A 356 -22.10 10.36 28.26
N THR A 357 -23.05 11.26 28.05
CA THR A 357 -23.15 12.44 27.19
C THR A 357 -22.14 13.58 27.40
N GLY A 358 -21.95 14.37 26.34
CA GLY A 358 -21.54 15.79 26.38
C GLY A 358 -20.28 16.04 25.56
N GLY A 359 -20.19 16.98 24.63
CA GLY A 359 -21.03 18.09 24.21
C GLY A 359 -20.19 18.89 23.21
N SER A 360 -20.81 19.38 22.14
CA SER A 360 -20.19 20.32 21.21
C SER A 360 -19.78 21.62 21.90
N PRO A 361 -18.89 22.40 21.28
CA PRO A 361 -19.43 23.62 20.69
C PRO A 361 -18.83 24.00 19.32
N GLN A 362 -19.72 24.57 18.51
CA GLN A 362 -19.44 25.43 17.37
C GLN A 362 -18.74 26.73 17.82
N PHE A 363 -17.86 27.28 16.98
CA PHE A 363 -17.70 28.73 16.86
C PHE A 363 -17.35 29.11 15.42
N ALA A 364 -18.24 29.89 14.82
CA ALA A 364 -18.01 30.72 13.64
C ALA A 364 -17.24 32.01 14.03
N ILE A 365 -16.58 32.67 13.07
CA ILE A 365 -16.73 34.11 12.74
C ILE A 365 -15.66 34.62 11.75
N ALA A 366 -16.17 35.30 10.70
CA ALA A 366 -15.67 36.41 9.86
C ALA A 366 -14.29 36.31 9.14
N ARG A 367 -14.21 36.43 7.80
CA ARG A 367 -14.42 37.61 6.91
C ARG A 367 -13.60 38.85 7.26
N ASN A 368 -12.59 39.10 6.41
CA ASN A 368 -12.13 40.37 5.81
C ASN A 368 -11.05 39.96 4.77
N GLY A 369 -11.00 40.36 3.50
CA GLY A 369 -11.59 41.48 2.80
C GLY A 369 -10.57 42.62 2.67
N SER A 370 -9.69 42.59 1.65
CA SER A 370 -9.15 43.79 0.99
C SER A 370 -8.17 43.50 -0.18
N THR A 371 -8.63 43.85 -1.39
CA THR A 371 -7.95 44.71 -2.40
C THR A 371 -6.62 44.31 -3.07
N THR A 372 -6.76 43.91 -4.34
CA THR A 372 -6.24 44.60 -5.54
C THR A 372 -4.90 45.35 -5.47
N LEU A 373 -3.95 44.91 -6.30
CA LEU A 373 -3.08 45.83 -7.05
C LEU A 373 -2.65 45.20 -8.38
N SER A 374 -3.25 45.74 -9.44
CA SER A 374 -2.85 45.60 -10.84
C SER A 374 -1.62 46.45 -11.15
N SER A 375 -0.77 46.01 -12.07
CA SER A 375 -0.10 46.89 -13.05
C SER A 375 0.76 46.07 -14.05
N PRO A 376 0.89 46.53 -15.32
CA PRO A 376 1.05 45.71 -16.53
C PRO A 376 2.46 45.86 -17.15
N TRP A 377 2.61 45.94 -18.48
CA TRP A 377 3.83 46.13 -19.31
C TRP A 377 4.44 44.84 -19.92
N TYR A 378 3.96 44.42 -21.10
CA TYR A 378 4.51 44.90 -22.39
C TYR A 378 3.61 44.46 -23.55
N SER A 379 3.53 45.30 -24.57
CA SER A 379 2.89 45.02 -25.86
C SER A 379 3.88 45.29 -26.99
N ARG A 380 3.62 44.59 -28.11
CA ARG A 380 4.00 44.88 -29.51
C ARG A 380 5.40 44.51 -29.98
N LEU A 381 5.41 43.59 -30.95
CA LEU A 381 5.82 43.70 -32.37
C LEU A 381 5.53 42.28 -32.94
N THR A 382 5.01 41.98 -34.13
CA THR A 382 4.55 42.70 -35.33
C THR A 382 3.81 41.66 -36.18
N ALA A 383 2.75 42.09 -36.87
CA ALA A 383 2.10 41.32 -37.93
C ALA A 383 2.97 41.26 -39.18
N HIS A 384 2.93 40.14 -39.91
CA HIS A 384 2.77 40.05 -41.38
C HIS A 384 2.87 38.58 -41.79
N TRP A 385 1.81 38.03 -42.41
CA TRP A 385 1.83 37.33 -43.70
C TRP A 385 0.47 36.67 -43.95
N LEU A 386 -0.30 37.30 -44.84
CA LEU A 386 -1.48 36.77 -45.50
C LEU A 386 -1.03 35.88 -46.66
N GLY A 387 -1.63 34.69 -46.77
CA GLY A 387 -1.48 33.79 -47.91
C GLY A 387 -2.80 33.09 -48.22
N LEU A 388 -3.67 33.78 -48.96
CA LEU A 388 -4.89 33.25 -49.56
C LEU A 388 -4.56 32.13 -50.55
N ALA A 389 -5.17 30.95 -50.39
CA ALA A 389 -5.36 29.99 -51.47
C ALA A 389 -6.85 29.66 -51.60
N ARG A 390 -7.44 30.23 -52.66
CA ARG A 390 -8.82 30.10 -53.09
C ARG A 390 -8.86 28.97 -54.13
N VAL A 391 -9.52 27.86 -53.85
CA VAL A 391 -9.81 26.84 -54.89
C VAL A 391 -11.33 26.73 -55.07
N LYS A 392 -11.75 27.00 -56.30
CA LYS A 392 -13.12 26.92 -56.81
C LYS A 392 -13.48 25.48 -57.19
N ARG A 393 -14.76 25.17 -56.92
CA ARG A 393 -15.63 24.08 -57.39
C ARG A 393 -15.52 23.69 -58.88
N ALA A 394 -15.70 22.39 -59.13
CA ALA A 394 -16.45 21.74 -60.24
C ALA A 394 -16.54 20.22 -59.91
N CYS A 395 -17.56 19.40 -60.16
CA CYS A 395 -18.94 19.50 -60.64
C CYS A 395 -19.68 18.18 -60.25
N ALA A 396 -20.97 18.31 -59.90
CA ALA A 396 -22.12 17.42 -60.13
C ALA A 396 -22.04 15.88 -60.07
N GLY A 397 -22.91 15.27 -59.24
CA GLY A 397 -23.39 13.89 -59.43
C GLY A 397 -24.17 13.24 -58.27
N ARG A 398 -25.47 13.53 -58.15
CA ARG A 398 -26.59 12.72 -57.61
C ARG A 398 -26.51 12.05 -56.21
N GLY A 399 -27.38 12.53 -55.32
CA GLY A 399 -28.34 11.71 -54.55
C GLY A 399 -27.88 11.13 -53.20
N ASP A 400 -28.03 11.90 -52.13
CA ASP A 400 -28.91 11.56 -51.00
C ASP A 400 -28.88 12.72 -49.98
N GLU A 401 -30.06 13.30 -49.76
CA GLU A 401 -30.28 14.40 -48.83
C GLU A 401 -30.33 13.87 -47.40
N HIS A 402 -29.30 14.13 -46.59
CA HIS A 402 -29.41 14.37 -45.14
C HIS A 402 -28.06 14.85 -44.58
N GLY A 403 -27.93 16.15 -44.38
CA GLY A 403 -26.73 16.77 -43.84
C GLY A 403 -26.77 18.30 -43.92
N GLU A 404 -27.89 18.91 -43.54
CA GLU A 404 -27.88 20.36 -43.25
C GLU A 404 -27.38 20.58 -41.83
N ALA A 405 -26.29 21.36 -41.72
CA ALA A 405 -25.76 21.87 -40.47
C ALA A 405 -26.91 22.53 -39.67
N ARG A 406 -27.22 21.96 -38.49
CA ARG A 406 -28.34 22.39 -37.67
C ARG A 406 -28.07 23.76 -37.06
N GLN A 407 -28.53 24.80 -37.75
CA GLN A 407 -28.53 26.16 -37.25
C GLN A 407 -29.75 26.35 -36.33
N TRP A 408 -29.48 26.62 -35.06
CA TRP A 408 -30.44 26.66 -33.95
C TRP A 408 -31.45 27.82 -34.12
N CYS A 409 -32.65 27.54 -34.64
CA CYS A 409 -33.72 28.53 -34.82
C CYS A 409 -34.87 28.35 -33.81
N THR A 410 -35.41 29.45 -33.29
CA THR A 410 -36.71 29.49 -32.57
C THR A 410 -37.74 30.27 -33.41
N ARG A 411 -39.01 29.82 -33.39
CA ARG A 411 -40.07 30.30 -34.28
C ARG A 411 -40.85 31.46 -33.64
N THR A 412 -40.77 32.67 -34.21
CA THR A 412 -41.74 33.76 -33.97
C THR A 412 -42.11 34.43 -35.30
N ASN A 413 -43.41 34.69 -35.52
CA ASN A 413 -43.97 35.43 -36.67
C ASN A 413 -43.50 35.04 -38.09
N GLY A 414 -43.42 33.75 -38.39
CA GLY A 414 -43.41 33.27 -39.79
C GLY A 414 -42.20 33.69 -40.63
N HIS A 415 -41.12 34.20 -40.03
CA HIS A 415 -39.83 34.47 -40.67
C HIS A 415 -38.73 33.80 -39.84
N TRP A 416 -37.85 33.03 -40.49
CA TRP A 416 -36.69 32.42 -39.85
C TRP A 416 -35.62 33.49 -39.60
N HIS A 417 -35.58 34.02 -38.38
CA HIS A 417 -34.42 34.76 -37.87
C HIS A 417 -33.76 33.90 -36.80
N ALA A 418 -32.65 33.24 -37.15
CA ALA A 418 -31.70 32.77 -36.16
C ALA A 418 -31.02 34.03 -35.61
N ASP A 419 -31.35 34.44 -34.40
CA ASP A 419 -30.48 35.34 -33.66
C ASP A 419 -29.28 34.48 -33.22
N PRO A 420 -28.09 34.60 -33.84
CA PRO A 420 -26.97 33.74 -33.52
C PRO A 420 -26.61 34.00 -32.05
N ASP A 421 -26.66 32.96 -31.22
CA ASP A 421 -26.25 33.09 -29.84
C ASP A 421 -24.79 33.57 -29.82
N PRO A 422 -24.50 34.80 -29.32
CA PRO A 422 -23.16 35.37 -29.36
C PRO A 422 -22.16 34.55 -28.54
N ASN A 423 -22.66 33.70 -27.64
CA ASN A 423 -21.86 32.83 -26.79
C ASN A 423 -21.81 31.38 -27.30
N ALA A 424 -22.42 31.03 -28.45
CA ALA A 424 -22.43 29.66 -28.97
C ALA A 424 -21.01 29.07 -29.12
N GLU A 425 -20.04 29.93 -29.42
CA GLU A 425 -18.64 29.57 -29.64
C GLU A 425 -17.75 29.74 -28.40
N ALA A 426 -18.31 30.12 -27.24
CA ALA A 426 -17.53 30.49 -26.06
C ALA A 426 -16.59 29.36 -25.60
N TYR A 427 -17.08 28.12 -25.53
CA TYR A 427 -16.27 26.95 -25.17
C TYR A 427 -15.25 26.58 -26.25
N MET A 428 -15.61 26.67 -27.53
CA MET A 428 -14.67 26.47 -28.64
C MET A 428 -13.50 27.46 -28.55
N ASN A 429 -13.81 28.75 -28.40
CA ASN A 429 -12.81 29.81 -28.32
C ASN A 429 -11.94 29.67 -27.06
N PHE A 430 -12.52 29.25 -25.94
CA PHE A 430 -11.78 28.90 -24.74
C PHE A 430 -10.79 27.76 -24.98
N MET A 431 -11.22 26.67 -25.62
CA MET A 431 -10.37 25.51 -25.93
C MET A 431 -9.28 25.82 -26.97
N LYS A 432 -9.53 26.75 -27.89
CA LYS A 432 -8.52 27.24 -28.85
C LYS A 432 -7.47 28.14 -28.20
N LYS A 433 -7.84 28.85 -27.12
CA LYS A 433 -6.96 29.80 -26.43
C LYS A 433 -5.99 29.10 -25.46
N HIS A 434 -6.39 27.97 -24.88
CA HIS A 434 -5.58 27.22 -23.92
C HIS A 434 -4.83 26.07 -24.59
N CYS A 435 -3.61 25.83 -24.13
CA CYS A 435 -2.74 24.79 -24.64
C CYS A 435 -2.90 23.48 -23.85
N CYS A 436 -2.41 22.38 -24.40
CA CYS A 436 -2.40 21.08 -23.75
C CYS A 436 -1.64 21.13 -22.41
N TYR A 437 -0.57 21.91 -22.35
CA TYR A 437 0.22 22.14 -21.13
C TYR A 437 -0.62 22.72 -19.98
N ASP A 438 -1.55 23.63 -20.25
CA ASP A 438 -2.39 24.28 -19.22
C ASP A 438 -3.28 23.28 -18.48
N ALA A 439 -3.65 22.18 -19.15
CA ALA A 439 -4.45 21.12 -18.55
C ALA A 439 -3.62 20.08 -17.78
N ILE A 440 -2.29 20.12 -17.84
CA ILE A 440 -1.40 19.21 -17.09
C ILE A 440 -1.38 19.63 -15.61
N PRO A 441 -1.51 18.69 -14.65
CA PRO A 441 -1.31 19.01 -13.22
C PRO A 441 0.10 19.55 -12.93
N THR A 442 0.26 20.27 -11.82
CA THR A 442 1.57 20.81 -11.41
C THR A 442 2.57 19.69 -11.09
N SER A 443 2.09 18.57 -10.56
CA SER A 443 2.86 17.34 -10.33
C SER A 443 2.03 16.15 -10.79
N CYS A 444 2.61 15.19 -11.50
CA CYS A 444 1.89 13.95 -11.82
C CYS A 444 2.84 12.76 -11.96
N LYS A 445 2.33 11.57 -11.65
CA LYS A 445 3.04 10.30 -11.87
C LYS A 445 2.75 9.77 -13.27
N LEU A 446 3.81 9.36 -13.97
CA LEU A 446 3.71 8.65 -15.24
C LEU A 446 4.45 7.31 -15.15
N VAL A 447 3.78 6.23 -15.57
CA VAL A 447 4.40 4.90 -15.70
C VAL A 447 4.54 4.57 -17.17
N ILE A 448 5.74 4.15 -17.56
CA ILE A 448 6.10 3.75 -18.91
C ILE A 448 6.51 2.28 -18.86
N PHE A 449 6.06 1.48 -19.82
CA PHE A 449 6.46 0.08 -19.92
C PHE A 449 7.35 -0.15 -21.14
N ASP A 450 8.42 -0.91 -20.93
CA ASP A 450 9.20 -1.48 -22.02
C ASP A 450 8.38 -2.54 -22.74
N THR A 451 8.44 -2.58 -24.08
CA THR A 451 7.70 -3.56 -24.89
C THR A 451 8.08 -5.02 -24.62
N THR A 452 9.24 -5.27 -24.02
CA THR A 452 9.69 -6.62 -23.62
C THR A 452 9.10 -7.10 -22.29
N LEU A 453 8.41 -6.22 -21.54
CA LEU A 453 7.76 -6.57 -20.29
C LEU A 453 6.63 -7.60 -20.53
N GLN A 454 6.49 -8.55 -19.60
CA GLN A 454 5.39 -9.51 -19.62
C GLN A 454 4.04 -8.80 -19.44
N VAL A 455 3.05 -9.18 -20.25
CA VAL A 455 1.72 -8.55 -20.29
C VAL A 455 1.02 -8.63 -18.94
N LYS A 456 1.09 -9.79 -18.26
CA LYS A 456 0.55 -9.98 -16.91
C LYS A 456 1.15 -8.99 -15.91
N LYS A 457 2.48 -8.82 -15.92
CA LYS A 457 3.18 -7.87 -15.05
C LYS A 457 2.79 -6.44 -15.35
N ALA A 458 2.62 -6.08 -16.62
CA ALA A 458 2.20 -4.75 -17.03
C ALA A 458 0.80 -4.40 -16.51
N PHE A 459 -0.18 -5.29 -16.62
CA PHE A 459 -1.52 -5.04 -16.07
C PHE A 459 -1.54 -5.02 -14.54
N PHE A 460 -0.75 -5.87 -13.88
CA PHE A 460 -0.59 -5.79 -12.42
C PHE A 460 0.08 -4.48 -11.99
N ALA A 461 1.07 -4.00 -12.72
CA ALA A 461 1.70 -2.71 -12.46
C ALA A 461 0.71 -1.55 -12.65
N LEU A 462 -0.17 -1.61 -13.67
CA LEU A 462 -1.25 -0.62 -13.83
C LEU A 462 -2.16 -0.58 -12.61
N VAL A 463 -2.64 -1.75 -12.17
CA VAL A 463 -3.50 -1.86 -10.98
C VAL A 463 -2.79 -1.36 -9.72
N ALA A 464 -1.56 -1.81 -9.49
CA ALA A 464 -0.79 -1.47 -8.30
C ALA A 464 -0.46 0.03 -8.18
N ASN A 465 -0.39 0.73 -9.32
CA ASN A 465 -0.13 2.17 -9.38
C ASN A 465 -1.41 3.02 -9.53
N GLY A 466 -2.60 2.42 -9.52
CA GLY A 466 -3.87 3.13 -9.73
C GLY A 466 -4.07 3.66 -11.16
N LEU A 467 -3.27 3.21 -12.13
CA LEU A 467 -3.25 3.72 -13.49
C LEU A 467 -4.13 2.89 -14.43
N ARG A 468 -4.67 3.55 -15.45
CA ARG A 468 -5.60 2.93 -16.44
C ARG A 468 -4.99 2.76 -17.83
N ALA A 469 -3.82 3.34 -18.05
CA ALA A 469 -3.06 3.21 -19.29
C ALA A 469 -1.60 3.60 -19.04
N ALA A 470 -0.70 3.09 -19.87
CA ALA A 470 0.71 3.43 -19.86
C ALA A 470 1.25 3.56 -21.30
N PRO A 471 2.15 4.53 -21.59
CA PRO A 471 2.90 4.56 -22.84
C PRO A 471 3.85 3.37 -22.94
N LEU A 472 4.09 2.94 -24.17
CA LEU A 472 4.98 1.82 -24.48
C LEU A 472 6.26 2.33 -25.13
N TRP A 473 7.38 2.05 -24.48
CA TRP A 473 8.72 2.36 -24.97
C TRP A 473 9.34 1.14 -25.64
N ASP A 474 9.76 1.30 -26.89
CA ASP A 474 10.52 0.27 -27.59
C ASP A 474 12.02 0.61 -27.53
N ASN A 475 12.78 -0.19 -26.79
CA ASN A 475 14.20 0.01 -26.61
C ASN A 475 15.03 -0.26 -27.88
N LYS A 476 14.53 -1.07 -28.82
CA LYS A 476 15.23 -1.33 -30.10
C LYS A 476 15.07 -0.14 -31.05
N LEU A 477 13.87 0.46 -31.06
CA LEU A 477 13.55 1.59 -31.93
C LEU A 477 13.81 2.96 -31.29
N GLN A 478 14.10 3.00 -29.98
CA GLN A 478 14.30 4.21 -29.18
C GLN A 478 13.17 5.23 -29.35
N ARG A 479 11.91 4.75 -29.31
CA ARG A 479 10.73 5.60 -29.46
C ARG A 479 9.51 5.02 -28.77
N PHE A 480 8.52 5.87 -28.50
CA PHE A 480 7.20 5.44 -28.09
C PHE A 480 6.42 4.83 -29.25
N VAL A 481 5.96 3.59 -29.08
CA VAL A 481 5.29 2.81 -30.15
C VAL A 481 3.78 2.69 -29.97
N GLY A 482 3.26 3.00 -28.79
CA GLY A 482 1.84 2.87 -28.53
C GLY A 482 1.46 3.12 -27.08
N MET A 483 0.21 2.77 -26.78
CA MET A 483 -0.34 2.77 -25.43
C MET A 483 -0.78 1.35 -25.07
N LEU A 484 -0.59 0.95 -23.81
CA LEU A 484 -1.24 -0.21 -23.22
C LEU A 484 -2.43 0.28 -22.39
N THR A 485 -3.62 -0.24 -22.68
CA THR A 485 -4.88 0.18 -22.06
C THR A 485 -5.70 -1.02 -21.58
N ILE A 486 -6.75 -0.75 -20.81
CA ILE A 486 -7.70 -1.79 -20.39
C ILE A 486 -8.43 -2.44 -21.59
N THR A 487 -8.52 -1.75 -22.73
CA THR A 487 -9.08 -2.33 -23.96
C THR A 487 -8.22 -3.49 -24.45
N ASP A 488 -6.90 -3.37 -24.36
CA ASP A 488 -5.98 -4.44 -24.71
C ASP A 488 -6.18 -5.66 -23.79
N PHE A 489 -6.39 -5.41 -22.49
CA PHE A 489 -6.71 -6.48 -21.53
C PHE A 489 -8.00 -7.22 -21.90
N ILE A 490 -9.06 -6.49 -22.29
CA ILE A 490 -10.33 -7.07 -22.73
C ILE A 490 -10.13 -7.93 -23.98
N ASN A 491 -9.40 -7.41 -24.97
CA ASN A 491 -9.12 -8.11 -26.22
C ASN A 491 -8.33 -9.41 -25.97
N ILE A 492 -7.36 -9.35 -25.08
CA ILE A 492 -6.59 -10.49 -24.61
C ILE A 492 -7.50 -11.55 -24.00
N LEU A 493 -8.29 -11.18 -22.99
CA LEU A 493 -9.16 -12.13 -22.28
C LEU A 493 -10.18 -12.75 -23.24
N HIS A 494 -10.79 -11.94 -24.10
CA HIS A 494 -11.76 -12.40 -25.08
C HIS A 494 -11.17 -13.42 -26.07
N ARG A 495 -9.93 -13.20 -26.54
CA ARG A 495 -9.24 -14.08 -27.49
C ARG A 495 -8.83 -15.42 -26.88
N TYR A 496 -8.28 -15.40 -25.67
CA TYR A 496 -7.73 -16.62 -25.07
C TYR A 496 -8.77 -17.46 -24.31
N TYR A 497 -9.87 -16.87 -23.81
CA TYR A 497 -10.83 -17.61 -23.00
C TYR A 497 -11.57 -18.75 -23.74
N LYS A 498 -11.90 -18.58 -25.02
CA LYS A 498 -12.57 -19.61 -25.83
C LYS A 498 -11.61 -20.49 -26.66
N SER A 499 -10.30 -20.24 -26.61
CA SER A 499 -9.33 -20.97 -27.43
C SER A 499 -9.15 -22.40 -26.89
N PRO A 500 -9.64 -23.45 -27.59
CA PRO A 500 -9.70 -24.81 -27.06
C PRO A 500 -8.33 -25.49 -26.90
N MET A 501 -7.25 -24.86 -27.40
CA MET A 501 -5.89 -25.41 -27.42
C MET A 501 -4.89 -24.63 -26.55
N VAL A 502 -5.29 -23.48 -25.98
CA VAL A 502 -4.41 -22.60 -25.21
C VAL A 502 -5.07 -22.30 -23.88
N GLN A 503 -4.50 -22.84 -22.80
CA GLN A 503 -4.93 -22.44 -21.45
C GLN A 503 -4.54 -20.98 -21.23
N ILE A 504 -5.36 -20.22 -20.50
CA ILE A 504 -5.13 -18.80 -20.16
C ILE A 504 -3.75 -18.56 -19.49
N TYR A 505 -3.09 -19.61 -18.98
CA TYR A 505 -1.73 -19.58 -18.44
C TYR A 505 -0.65 -19.20 -19.46
N GLU A 506 -0.84 -19.45 -20.76
CA GLU A 506 0.14 -19.00 -21.78
C GLU A 506 0.18 -17.47 -21.92
N LEU A 507 -0.90 -16.77 -21.50
CA LEU A 507 -0.92 -15.31 -21.42
C LEU A 507 0.10 -14.77 -20.42
N GLU A 508 0.44 -15.56 -19.40
CA GLU A 508 1.36 -15.14 -18.34
C GLU A 508 2.80 -14.97 -18.85
N GLU A 509 3.16 -15.71 -19.90
CA GLU A 509 4.49 -15.68 -20.51
C GLU A 509 4.61 -14.74 -21.70
N HIS A 510 3.49 -14.29 -22.29
CA HIS A 510 3.52 -13.34 -23.41
C HIS A 510 4.07 -11.97 -22.99
N LYS A 511 4.88 -11.40 -23.88
CA LYS A 511 5.40 -10.03 -23.80
C LYS A 511 4.48 -9.05 -24.52
N ILE A 512 4.56 -7.77 -24.15
CA ILE A 512 3.79 -6.71 -24.81
C ILE A 512 4.08 -6.68 -26.32
N GLU A 513 5.35 -6.81 -26.74
CA GLU A 513 5.74 -6.86 -28.16
C GLU A 513 5.04 -8.00 -28.89
N THR A 514 5.06 -9.22 -28.33
CA THR A 514 4.44 -10.40 -28.96
C THR A 514 2.93 -10.28 -29.09
N TRP A 515 2.26 -9.72 -28.08
CA TRP A 515 0.82 -9.46 -28.13
C TRP A 515 0.49 -8.43 -29.21
N ARG A 516 1.26 -7.34 -29.25
CA ARG A 516 1.08 -6.28 -30.24
C ARG A 516 1.24 -6.82 -31.64
N ASP A 517 2.22 -7.66 -31.91
CA ASP A 517 2.40 -8.26 -33.23
C ASP A 517 1.22 -9.15 -33.61
N VAL A 518 0.72 -9.97 -32.67
CA VAL A 518 -0.43 -10.88 -32.89
C VAL A 518 -1.76 -10.13 -33.08
N TYR A 519 -1.91 -8.95 -32.50
CA TYR A 519 -3.14 -8.15 -32.57
C TYR A 519 -3.10 -7.08 -33.67
N LEU A 520 -1.94 -6.46 -33.91
CA LEU A 520 -1.73 -5.37 -34.87
C LEU A 520 -1.26 -5.84 -36.24
N GLN A 521 -1.16 -7.16 -36.47
CA GLN A 521 -0.73 -7.81 -37.72
C GLN A 521 -1.38 -7.27 -39.02
N TYR A 522 -2.45 -6.49 -38.93
CA TYR A 522 -3.20 -5.91 -40.05
C TYR A 522 -3.36 -4.38 -40.03
N HIS A 523 -2.78 -3.66 -39.06
CA HIS A 523 -2.93 -2.20 -38.97
C HIS A 523 -1.63 -1.49 -38.56
N ASP A 524 -1.10 -0.65 -39.45
CA ASP A 524 -0.05 0.33 -39.14
C ASP A 524 -0.60 1.44 -38.23
N GLN A 525 -0.85 1.11 -36.96
CA GLN A 525 -1.25 2.09 -35.96
C GLN A 525 -0.02 2.73 -35.34
N TYR A 526 0.37 3.88 -35.89
CA TYR A 526 1.31 4.78 -35.25
C TYR A 526 0.70 5.35 -33.95
N LEU A 527 1.55 5.57 -32.94
CA LEU A 527 1.15 6.26 -31.72
C LEU A 527 0.66 7.67 -32.08
N ILE A 528 -0.57 7.97 -31.70
CA ILE A 528 -1.15 9.30 -31.84
C ILE A 528 -0.78 10.08 -30.58
N SER A 529 -0.07 11.18 -30.76
CA SER A 529 0.41 12.04 -29.68
C SER A 529 0.14 13.50 -30.04
N ILE A 530 0.27 14.37 -29.04
CA ILE A 530 0.10 15.81 -29.19
C ILE A 530 1.23 16.56 -28.48
N THR A 531 1.62 17.73 -28.98
CA THR A 531 2.63 18.57 -28.34
C THR A 531 2.02 19.40 -27.19
N PRO A 532 2.80 19.80 -26.18
CA PRO A 532 2.30 20.62 -25.07
C PRO A 532 1.73 21.97 -25.53
N ASP A 533 2.28 22.55 -26.60
CA ASP A 533 1.88 23.86 -27.15
C ASP A 533 0.63 23.80 -28.03
N ALA A 534 0.18 22.61 -28.43
CA ALA A 534 -1.03 22.48 -29.24
C ALA A 534 -2.27 22.83 -28.42
N SER A 535 -3.33 23.30 -29.08
CA SER A 535 -4.54 23.74 -28.39
C SER A 535 -5.33 22.57 -27.80
N LEU A 536 -6.09 22.83 -26.73
CA LEU A 536 -7.04 21.83 -26.20
C LEU A 536 -8.13 21.48 -27.22
N PHE A 537 -8.44 22.38 -28.15
CA PHE A 537 -9.32 22.09 -29.29
C PHE A 537 -8.77 20.97 -30.17
N ASP A 538 -7.47 21.03 -30.51
CA ASP A 538 -6.80 20.00 -31.30
C ASP A 538 -6.72 18.67 -30.55
N ALA A 539 -6.56 18.72 -29.22
CA ALA A 539 -6.60 17.54 -28.37
C ALA A 539 -7.98 16.85 -28.41
N VAL A 540 -9.06 17.62 -28.27
CA VAL A 540 -10.44 17.11 -28.35
C VAL A 540 -10.72 16.53 -29.74
N TYR A 541 -10.32 17.24 -30.80
CA TYR A 541 -10.45 16.75 -32.18
C TYR A 541 -9.70 15.43 -32.38
N SER A 542 -8.46 15.32 -31.88
CA SER A 542 -7.65 14.12 -32.00
C SER A 542 -8.24 12.93 -31.24
N LEU A 543 -8.74 13.14 -30.02
CA LEU A 543 -9.41 12.11 -29.22
C LEU A 543 -10.64 11.54 -29.95
N LEU A 544 -11.49 12.42 -30.50
CA LEU A 544 -12.75 12.03 -31.14
C LEU A 544 -12.54 11.43 -32.52
N LYS A 545 -11.72 12.06 -33.38
CA LYS A 545 -11.41 11.58 -34.73
C LYS A 545 -10.81 10.17 -34.71
N HIS A 546 -9.87 9.95 -33.81
CA HIS A 546 -9.18 8.67 -33.73
C HIS A 546 -9.87 7.66 -32.80
N LYS A 547 -11.02 8.04 -32.19
CA LYS A 547 -11.83 7.20 -31.30
C LYS A 547 -11.00 6.62 -30.15
N ILE A 548 -10.10 7.44 -29.59
CA ILE A 548 -9.21 7.09 -28.48
C ILE A 548 -9.60 7.85 -27.22
N HIS A 549 -9.34 7.27 -26.04
CA HIS A 549 -9.66 7.89 -24.75
C HIS A 549 -8.45 8.46 -24.00
N ARG A 550 -7.25 8.20 -24.51
CA ARG A 550 -5.97 8.51 -23.89
C ARG A 550 -5.07 9.11 -24.97
N LEU A 551 -4.68 10.37 -24.79
CA LEU A 551 -3.82 11.08 -25.73
C LEU A 551 -2.52 11.49 -25.00
N PRO A 552 -1.39 10.83 -25.28
CA PRO A 552 -0.11 11.21 -24.67
C PRO A 552 0.35 12.59 -25.18
N VAL A 553 0.73 13.45 -24.24
CA VAL A 553 1.37 14.74 -24.52
C VAL A 553 2.88 14.51 -24.50
N ILE A 554 3.53 14.69 -25.64
CA ILE A 554 4.97 14.44 -25.83
C ILE A 554 5.64 15.76 -26.16
N ASP A 555 6.66 16.10 -25.40
CA ASP A 555 7.51 17.24 -25.69
C ASP A 555 8.41 16.92 -26.91
N PRO A 556 8.32 17.69 -28.01
CA PRO A 556 9.14 17.44 -29.19
C PRO A 556 10.63 17.73 -28.97
N GLU A 557 10.99 18.57 -27.99
CA GLU A 557 12.40 18.91 -27.73
C GLU A 557 13.13 17.80 -26.96
N SER A 558 12.56 17.37 -25.83
CA SER A 558 13.16 16.31 -25.00
C SER A 558 12.77 14.90 -25.44
N GLY A 559 11.66 14.74 -26.17
CA GLY A 559 11.06 13.44 -26.47
C GLY A 559 10.33 12.80 -25.28
N ASN A 560 10.23 13.49 -24.14
CA ASN A 560 9.60 12.97 -22.94
C ASN A 560 8.08 13.01 -23.04
N VAL A 561 7.42 11.99 -22.47
CA VAL A 561 5.98 12.02 -22.25
C VAL A 561 5.72 12.83 -20.97
N LEU A 562 5.02 13.95 -21.09
CA LEU A 562 4.72 14.84 -19.97
C LEU A 562 3.48 14.37 -19.21
N HIS A 563 2.42 14.01 -19.93
CA HIS A 563 1.13 13.62 -19.34
C HIS A 563 0.26 12.82 -20.32
N ILE A 564 -0.84 12.23 -19.85
CA ILE A 564 -1.84 11.56 -20.68
C ILE A 564 -3.18 12.30 -20.57
N LEU A 565 -3.53 13.07 -21.59
CA LEU A 565 -4.81 13.78 -21.65
C LEU A 565 -5.98 12.82 -21.85
N THR A 566 -7.10 13.16 -21.23
CA THR A 566 -8.35 12.39 -21.24
C THR A 566 -9.55 13.30 -21.40
N HIS A 567 -10.66 12.78 -21.93
CA HIS A 567 -11.94 13.49 -21.97
C HIS A 567 -12.34 14.03 -20.58
N LYS A 568 -12.14 13.24 -19.51
CA LYS A 568 -12.47 13.64 -18.13
C LYS A 568 -11.65 14.85 -17.69
N ARG A 569 -10.33 14.83 -17.93
CA ARG A 569 -9.43 15.94 -17.55
C ARG A 569 -9.77 17.22 -18.31
N ILE A 570 -10.02 17.13 -19.61
CA ILE A 570 -10.38 18.28 -20.45
C ILE A 570 -11.72 18.88 -19.99
N LEU A 571 -12.73 18.05 -19.71
CA LEU A 571 -14.02 18.56 -19.24
C LEU A 571 -13.92 19.15 -17.82
N LYS A 572 -13.15 18.52 -16.92
CA LYS A 572 -12.89 19.06 -15.57
C LYS A 572 -12.18 20.41 -15.66
N PHE A 573 -11.19 20.55 -16.55
CA PHE A 573 -10.52 21.83 -16.81
C PHE A 573 -11.52 22.89 -17.28
N LEU A 574 -12.39 22.57 -18.24
CA LEU A 574 -13.45 23.49 -18.69
C LEU A 574 -14.38 23.93 -17.55
N HIS A 575 -14.77 22.99 -16.69
CA HIS A 575 -15.66 23.25 -15.55
C HIS A 575 -14.98 24.11 -14.47
N LEU A 576 -13.68 23.94 -14.23
CA LEU A 576 -12.92 24.78 -13.29
C LEU A 576 -12.93 26.26 -13.68
N PHE A 577 -12.95 26.56 -14.98
CA PHE A 577 -12.99 27.92 -15.51
C PHE A 577 -14.40 28.38 -15.90
N GLU A 578 -15.45 27.63 -15.54
CA GLU A 578 -16.82 27.90 -15.96
C GLU A 578 -17.31 29.30 -15.54
N ALA A 579 -16.90 29.81 -14.38
CA ALA A 579 -17.23 31.16 -13.93
C ALA A 579 -16.65 32.27 -14.83
N THR A 580 -15.62 31.96 -15.61
CA THR A 580 -14.92 32.90 -16.50
C THR A 580 -15.42 32.82 -17.94
N VAL A 581 -16.14 31.77 -18.32
CA VAL A 581 -16.61 31.51 -19.69
C VAL A 581 -18.12 31.79 -19.77
N PRO A 582 -18.58 32.67 -20.68
CA PRO A 582 -20.01 32.89 -20.90
C PRO A 582 -20.72 31.59 -21.27
N LYS A 583 -21.79 31.25 -20.55
CA LYS A 583 -22.57 30.03 -20.81
C LYS A 583 -23.41 30.19 -22.09
N PRO A 584 -23.26 29.32 -23.10
CA PRO A 584 -24.12 29.29 -24.27
C PRO A 584 -25.57 28.95 -23.91
N ARG A 585 -26.53 29.46 -24.68
CA ARG A 585 -27.97 29.20 -24.47
C ARG A 585 -28.33 27.73 -24.69
N PHE A 586 -27.61 27.02 -25.57
CA PHE A 586 -27.88 25.61 -25.86
C PHE A 586 -27.68 24.69 -24.64
N LEU A 587 -26.90 25.11 -23.62
CA LEU A 587 -26.78 24.36 -22.37
C LEU A 587 -28.11 24.23 -21.60
N LYS A 588 -29.05 25.15 -21.84
CA LYS A 588 -30.38 25.14 -21.21
C LYS A 588 -31.38 24.25 -21.95
N MET A 589 -31.00 23.66 -23.08
CA MET A 589 -31.86 22.72 -23.80
C MET A 589 -31.99 21.40 -23.05
N GLN A 590 -33.15 20.77 -23.18
CA GLN A 590 -33.38 19.44 -22.62
C GLN A 590 -32.65 18.39 -23.45
N ILE A 591 -32.21 17.30 -22.81
CA ILE A 591 -31.47 16.21 -23.47
C ILE A 591 -32.23 15.66 -24.68
N LYS A 592 -33.55 15.46 -24.55
CA LYS A 592 -34.40 14.94 -25.63
C LYS A 592 -34.39 15.82 -26.89
N ASP A 593 -34.23 17.13 -26.72
CA ASP A 593 -34.24 18.13 -27.80
C ASP A 593 -32.84 18.41 -28.32
N ALA A 594 -31.82 18.26 -27.46
CA ALA A 594 -30.42 18.49 -27.80
C ALA A 594 -29.85 17.40 -28.73
N GLY A 595 -30.37 16.17 -28.66
CA GLY A 595 -29.91 15.06 -29.49
C GLY A 595 -28.45 14.64 -29.19
N ILE A 596 -27.99 14.85 -27.96
CA ILE A 596 -26.61 14.57 -27.51
C ILE A 596 -26.57 13.24 -26.77
N GLY A 597 -25.89 12.25 -27.35
CA GLY A 597 -25.77 10.89 -26.83
C GLY A 597 -26.22 9.84 -27.83
N THR A 598 -26.16 8.58 -27.41
CA THR A 598 -26.64 7.44 -28.20
C THR A 598 -27.98 6.95 -27.65
N PHE A 599 -29.05 7.05 -28.45
CA PHE A 599 -30.42 6.69 -28.04
C PHE A 599 -31.01 5.48 -28.79
N THR A 600 -30.29 4.94 -29.78
CA THR A 600 -30.72 3.82 -30.61
C THR A 600 -29.66 2.71 -30.59
N ASP A 601 -30.08 1.44 -30.65
CA ASP A 601 -29.19 0.27 -30.59
C ASP A 601 -28.20 0.32 -29.40
N VAL A 602 -28.71 0.69 -28.22
CA VAL A 602 -27.92 0.78 -27.00
C VAL A 602 -27.53 -0.63 -26.55
N ALA A 603 -26.23 -0.91 -26.57
CA ALA A 603 -25.70 -2.18 -26.09
C ALA A 603 -25.93 -2.33 -24.58
N THR A 604 -26.70 -3.34 -24.17
CA THR A 604 -26.99 -3.69 -22.77
C THR A 604 -26.63 -5.15 -22.51
N VAL A 605 -26.51 -5.53 -21.23
CA VAL A 605 -26.24 -6.91 -20.83
C VAL A 605 -27.20 -7.33 -19.71
N SER A 606 -27.74 -8.53 -19.76
CA SER A 606 -28.60 -9.05 -18.68
C SER A 606 -27.78 -9.33 -17.41
N GLN A 607 -28.37 -9.12 -16.24
CA GLN A 607 -27.77 -9.48 -14.95
C GLN A 607 -27.42 -10.98 -14.81
N THR A 608 -28.09 -11.85 -15.58
CA THR A 608 -27.84 -13.31 -15.60
C THR A 608 -26.78 -13.73 -16.63
N ALA A 609 -26.42 -12.85 -17.58
CA ALA A 609 -25.38 -13.11 -18.56
C ALA A 609 -24.00 -13.22 -17.90
N THR A 610 -23.04 -13.80 -18.61
CA THR A 610 -21.68 -14.00 -18.08
C THR A 610 -20.80 -12.78 -18.32
N VAL A 611 -19.73 -12.65 -17.54
CA VAL A 611 -18.68 -11.64 -17.78
C VAL A 611 -18.10 -11.80 -19.18
N TYR A 612 -17.92 -13.04 -19.67
CA TYR A 612 -17.45 -13.28 -21.04
C TYR A 612 -18.38 -12.66 -22.09
N ASP A 613 -19.70 -12.79 -21.94
CA ASP A 613 -20.67 -12.18 -22.87
C ASP A 613 -20.52 -10.65 -22.89
N ALA A 614 -20.31 -10.04 -21.72
CA ALA A 614 -20.02 -8.60 -21.64
C ALA A 614 -18.69 -8.23 -22.33
N LEU A 615 -17.64 -9.06 -22.22
CA LEU A 615 -16.38 -8.86 -22.95
C LEU A 615 -16.59 -8.95 -24.46
N SER A 616 -17.39 -9.91 -24.95
CA SER A 616 -17.73 -10.02 -26.37
C SER A 616 -18.40 -8.76 -26.89
N VAL A 617 -19.39 -8.23 -26.16
CA VAL A 617 -20.04 -6.97 -26.53
C VAL A 617 -19.05 -5.78 -26.52
N PHE A 618 -18.11 -5.73 -25.58
CA PHE A 618 -17.06 -4.69 -25.57
C PHE A 618 -16.17 -4.72 -26.81
N VAL A 619 -15.80 -5.92 -27.28
CA VAL A 619 -14.96 -6.11 -28.46
C VAL A 619 -15.74 -5.80 -29.74
N GLU A 620 -16.95 -6.34 -29.87
CA GLU A 620 -17.79 -6.21 -31.06
C GLU A 620 -18.32 -4.79 -31.28
N ARG A 621 -18.93 -4.22 -30.24
CA ARG A 621 -19.57 -2.88 -30.32
C ARG A 621 -18.60 -1.74 -30.02
N ARG A 622 -17.37 -2.04 -29.58
CA ARG A 622 -16.32 -1.06 -29.20
C ARG A 622 -16.81 0.00 -28.20
N VAL A 623 -17.80 -0.33 -27.37
CA VAL A 623 -18.35 0.54 -26.34
C VAL A 623 -17.53 0.50 -25.06
N SER A 624 -17.56 1.56 -24.27
CA SER A 624 -16.71 1.70 -23.07
C SER A 624 -17.39 1.32 -21.75
N ALA A 625 -18.70 1.10 -21.75
CA ALA A 625 -19.48 0.53 -20.66
C ALA A 625 -20.83 0.01 -21.19
N LEU A 626 -21.43 -0.88 -20.42
CA LEU A 626 -22.67 -1.61 -20.68
C LEU A 626 -23.60 -1.43 -19.49
N PRO A 627 -24.80 -0.88 -19.67
CA PRO A 627 -25.86 -0.96 -18.68
C PRO A 627 -26.22 -2.43 -18.44
N VAL A 628 -26.21 -2.84 -17.18
CA VAL A 628 -26.67 -4.15 -16.73
C VAL A 628 -28.14 -4.01 -16.39
N VAL A 629 -28.98 -4.80 -17.06
CA VAL A 629 -30.44 -4.71 -16.93
C VAL A 629 -31.04 -5.96 -16.30
N ASP A 630 -32.19 -5.79 -15.65
CA ASP A 630 -33.04 -6.90 -15.22
C ASP A 630 -33.89 -7.44 -16.39
N ASP A 631 -34.78 -8.39 -16.09
CA ASP A 631 -35.65 -9.03 -17.08
C ASP A 631 -36.72 -8.07 -17.63
N ASP A 632 -37.02 -6.98 -16.92
CA ASP A 632 -37.94 -5.91 -17.32
C ASP A 632 -37.23 -4.80 -18.13
N GLY A 633 -35.91 -4.90 -18.32
CA GLY A 633 -35.09 -3.91 -19.03
C GLY A 633 -34.70 -2.69 -18.21
N LYS A 634 -34.91 -2.71 -16.89
CA LYS A 634 -34.53 -1.62 -15.98
C LYS A 634 -33.06 -1.69 -15.64
N VAL A 635 -32.44 -0.53 -15.49
CA VAL A 635 -31.01 -0.46 -15.17
C VAL A 635 -30.75 -0.81 -13.70
N VAL A 636 -29.98 -1.88 -13.48
CA VAL A 636 -29.56 -2.33 -12.15
C VAL A 636 -28.14 -1.84 -11.85
N ALA A 637 -27.25 -1.88 -12.84
CA ALA A 637 -25.85 -1.48 -12.69
C ALA A 637 -25.27 -0.96 -14.01
N LEU A 638 -24.06 -0.39 -13.95
CA LEU A 638 -23.29 -0.01 -15.13
C LEU A 638 -21.94 -0.71 -15.08
N TYR A 639 -21.67 -1.61 -16.02
CA TYR A 639 -20.42 -2.36 -16.14
C TYR A 639 -19.51 -1.75 -17.19
N SER A 640 -18.37 -1.22 -16.78
CA SER A 640 -17.43 -0.48 -17.60
C SER A 640 -16.17 -1.27 -17.89
N ARG A 641 -15.37 -0.82 -18.86
CA ARG A 641 -14.02 -1.39 -19.06
C ARG A 641 -13.17 -1.29 -17.79
N PHE A 642 -13.40 -0.27 -16.96
CA PHE A 642 -12.71 -0.13 -15.67
C PHE A 642 -13.05 -1.27 -14.69
N ASP A 643 -14.25 -1.82 -14.74
CA ASP A 643 -14.60 -2.96 -13.89
C ASP A 643 -13.84 -4.23 -14.31
N VAL A 644 -13.48 -4.36 -15.60
CA VAL A 644 -12.74 -5.52 -16.10
C VAL A 644 -11.31 -5.57 -15.54
N ILE A 645 -10.63 -4.43 -15.36
CA ILE A 645 -9.25 -4.45 -14.82
C ILE A 645 -9.22 -4.94 -13.36
N ASN A 646 -10.35 -4.83 -12.63
CA ASN A 646 -10.45 -5.41 -11.28
C ASN A 646 -10.37 -6.94 -11.28
N LEU A 647 -10.70 -7.62 -12.39
CA LEU A 647 -10.47 -9.05 -12.54
C LEU A 647 -8.98 -9.40 -12.50
N ALA A 648 -8.11 -8.51 -13.00
CA ALA A 648 -6.66 -8.65 -12.85
C ALA A 648 -6.26 -8.45 -11.38
N ALA A 649 -6.76 -7.39 -10.74
CA ALA A 649 -6.47 -7.07 -9.34
C ALA A 649 -6.84 -8.21 -8.37
N GLN A 650 -7.94 -8.91 -8.65
CA GLN A 650 -8.45 -10.03 -7.85
C GLN A 650 -7.91 -11.39 -8.31
N LYS A 651 -7.13 -11.45 -9.39
CA LYS A 651 -6.70 -12.69 -10.06
C LYS A 651 -7.87 -13.62 -10.44
N THR A 652 -9.06 -13.06 -10.63
CA THR A 652 -10.29 -13.78 -10.98
C THR A 652 -10.54 -13.82 -12.49
N TYR A 653 -9.61 -13.33 -13.31
CA TYR A 653 -9.70 -13.34 -14.77
C TYR A 653 -9.81 -14.75 -15.40
N ASN A 654 -9.57 -15.80 -14.61
CA ASN A 654 -9.80 -17.20 -15.02
C ASN A 654 -11.29 -17.60 -14.95
N ASN A 655 -12.12 -16.87 -14.20
CA ASN A 655 -13.54 -17.18 -13.99
C ASN A 655 -14.44 -16.19 -14.74
N LEU A 656 -14.39 -16.20 -16.08
CA LEU A 656 -15.23 -15.32 -16.90
C LEU A 656 -16.66 -15.85 -17.10
N SER A 657 -16.96 -17.07 -16.62
CA SER A 657 -18.32 -17.64 -16.60
C SER A 657 -19.19 -17.12 -15.46
N MET A 658 -18.63 -16.32 -14.55
CA MET A 658 -19.41 -15.69 -13.48
C MET A 658 -20.49 -14.76 -14.06
N SER A 659 -21.65 -14.68 -13.39
CA SER A 659 -22.74 -13.80 -13.82
C SER A 659 -22.41 -12.32 -13.61
N MET A 660 -23.03 -11.45 -14.39
CA MET A 660 -22.90 -10.00 -14.26
C MET A 660 -23.35 -9.51 -12.88
N GLN A 661 -24.40 -10.10 -12.30
CA GLN A 661 -24.86 -9.76 -10.96
C GLN A 661 -23.75 -9.99 -9.92
N GLU A 662 -23.05 -11.13 -9.99
CA GLU A 662 -21.95 -11.44 -9.08
C GLU A 662 -20.74 -10.54 -9.34
N ALA A 663 -20.42 -10.26 -10.60
CA ALA A 663 -19.31 -9.38 -10.97
C ALA A 663 -19.51 -7.94 -10.46
N VAL A 664 -20.76 -7.45 -10.48
CA VAL A 664 -21.11 -6.13 -9.93
C VAL A 664 -21.02 -6.13 -8.40
N ARG A 665 -21.47 -7.19 -7.72
CA ARG A 665 -21.38 -7.30 -6.25
C ARG A 665 -19.93 -7.30 -5.74
N ARG A 666 -19.00 -7.88 -6.50
CA ARG A 666 -17.56 -7.97 -6.13
C ARG A 666 -16.75 -6.70 -6.39
N ARG A 667 -17.39 -5.58 -6.75
CA ARG A 667 -16.68 -4.31 -6.95
C ARG A 667 -16.14 -3.81 -5.62
N ARG A 668 -14.85 -3.44 -5.60
CA ARG A 668 -14.19 -2.84 -4.44
C ARG A 668 -14.75 -1.46 -4.09
N CYS A 669 -15.21 -0.70 -5.09
CA CYS A 669 -15.85 0.60 -4.92
C CYS A 669 -17.35 0.44 -5.21
N TYR A 670 -18.14 0.16 -4.17
CA TYR A 670 -19.59 0.18 -4.28
C TYR A 670 -20.03 1.65 -4.42
N VAL A 671 -20.30 2.08 -5.64
CA VAL A 671 -21.07 3.30 -5.86
C VAL A 671 -22.53 2.94 -5.64
N GLU A 672 -23.18 3.58 -4.67
CA GLU A 672 -24.60 3.37 -4.40
C GLU A 672 -25.41 3.83 -5.63
N GLY A 673 -25.87 2.85 -6.41
CA GLY A 673 -26.67 3.07 -7.62
C GLY A 673 -25.88 3.42 -8.88
N VAL A 674 -26.61 3.50 -9.99
CA VAL A 674 -26.11 4.00 -11.28
C VAL A 674 -26.39 5.49 -11.35
N ILE A 675 -25.41 6.30 -11.77
CA ILE A 675 -25.67 7.72 -12.01
C ILE A 675 -26.49 7.85 -13.31
N LYS A 676 -27.75 8.26 -13.15
CA LYS A 676 -28.74 8.37 -14.23
C LYS A 676 -28.90 9.81 -14.71
N CYS A 677 -29.49 9.98 -15.89
CA CYS A 677 -30.09 11.23 -16.33
C CYS A 677 -31.45 10.95 -16.96
N TYR A 678 -32.28 12.00 -17.05
CA TYR A 678 -33.63 11.91 -17.60
C TYR A 678 -33.80 12.81 -18.83
N PRO A 679 -34.71 12.48 -19.76
CA PRO A 679 -34.84 13.20 -21.03
C PRO A 679 -35.24 14.67 -20.91
N ASP A 680 -35.90 15.04 -19.81
CA ASP A 680 -36.39 16.38 -19.49
C ASP A 680 -35.35 17.26 -18.77
N GLU A 681 -34.23 16.69 -18.32
CA GLU A 681 -33.14 17.43 -17.71
C GLU A 681 -32.38 18.27 -18.74
N THR A 682 -31.78 19.37 -18.28
CA THR A 682 -30.96 20.24 -19.13
C THR A 682 -29.55 19.69 -19.31
N LEU A 683 -28.92 20.03 -20.44
CA LEU A 683 -27.52 19.69 -20.71
C LEU A 683 -26.57 20.22 -19.63
N GLU A 684 -26.83 21.43 -19.12
CA GLU A 684 -26.11 22.01 -17.98
C GLU A 684 -26.13 21.10 -16.75
N THR A 685 -27.31 20.59 -16.38
CA THR A 685 -27.48 19.69 -15.22
C THR A 685 -26.71 18.39 -15.42
N VAL A 686 -26.71 17.85 -16.64
CA VAL A 686 -25.98 16.64 -17.01
C VAL A 686 -24.47 16.83 -16.94
N ILE A 687 -23.96 17.96 -17.44
CA ILE A 687 -22.52 18.31 -17.37
C ILE A 687 -22.09 18.49 -15.91
N ASP A 688 -22.86 19.22 -15.11
CA ASP A 688 -22.58 19.37 -13.68
C ASP A 688 -22.55 18.02 -12.97
N ARG A 689 -23.51 17.15 -13.26
CA ARG A 689 -23.60 15.82 -12.64
C ARG A 689 -22.44 14.93 -13.04
N ILE A 690 -22.06 14.89 -14.32
CA ILE A 690 -20.97 14.01 -14.79
C ILE A 690 -19.61 14.46 -14.23
N VAL A 691 -19.39 15.77 -14.10
CA VAL A 691 -18.15 16.32 -13.54
C VAL A 691 -18.10 16.11 -12.02
N LYS A 692 -19.18 16.43 -11.28
CA LYS A 692 -19.24 16.24 -9.82
C LYS A 692 -19.16 14.77 -9.41
N ALA A 693 -19.84 13.89 -10.14
CA ALA A 693 -19.78 12.45 -9.89
C ALA A 693 -18.48 11.81 -10.41
N GLU A 694 -17.64 12.57 -11.13
CA GLU A 694 -16.34 12.11 -11.60
C GLU A 694 -16.39 10.87 -12.53
N VAL A 695 -17.53 10.64 -13.18
CA VAL A 695 -17.81 9.47 -14.04
C VAL A 695 -17.60 9.77 -15.52
N HIS A 696 -17.52 8.72 -16.33
CA HIS A 696 -17.25 8.85 -17.78
C HIS A 696 -18.51 8.94 -18.64
N ARG A 697 -19.69 8.64 -18.06
CA ARG A 697 -20.98 8.65 -18.76
C ARG A 697 -22.13 8.62 -17.77
N LEU A 698 -23.30 9.00 -18.24
CA LEU A 698 -24.58 8.81 -17.55
C LEU A 698 -25.47 7.87 -18.38
N VAL A 699 -26.29 7.07 -17.69
CA VAL A 699 -27.32 6.25 -18.34
C VAL A 699 -28.60 7.08 -18.42
N LEU A 700 -29.11 7.29 -19.63
CA LEU A 700 -30.42 7.92 -19.83
C LEU A 700 -31.49 6.87 -19.59
N VAL A 701 -32.38 7.14 -18.64
CA VAL A 701 -33.52 6.27 -18.31
C VAL A 701 -34.84 7.01 -18.44
N ASP A 702 -35.93 6.27 -18.56
CA ASP A 702 -37.26 6.82 -18.39
C ASP A 702 -37.71 6.80 -16.91
N ARG A 703 -38.99 7.10 -16.67
CA ARG A 703 -39.56 7.15 -15.31
C ARG A 703 -39.66 5.78 -14.65
N ASP A 704 -39.60 4.70 -15.43
CA ASP A 704 -39.67 3.32 -14.96
C ASP A 704 -38.25 2.70 -14.83
N ASP A 705 -37.20 3.53 -14.91
CA ASP A 705 -35.78 3.15 -14.89
C ASP A 705 -35.32 2.28 -16.08
N VAL A 706 -36.10 2.23 -17.16
CA VAL A 706 -35.74 1.50 -18.38
C VAL A 706 -34.71 2.28 -19.17
N VAL A 707 -33.65 1.61 -19.65
CA VAL A 707 -32.56 2.23 -20.40
C VAL A 707 -33.08 2.77 -21.74
N ARG A 708 -32.89 4.07 -21.97
CA ARG A 708 -33.23 4.76 -23.23
C ARG A 708 -32.00 5.23 -24.00
N GLY A 709 -30.86 5.40 -23.34
CA GLY A 709 -29.66 5.91 -23.98
C GLY A 709 -28.45 5.98 -23.08
N ILE A 710 -27.33 6.42 -23.65
CA ILE A 710 -26.09 6.72 -22.93
C ILE A 710 -25.58 8.06 -23.39
N ILE A 711 -25.19 8.90 -22.43
CA ILE A 711 -24.51 10.18 -22.68
C ILE A 711 -23.08 10.04 -22.15
N SER A 712 -22.10 10.06 -23.04
CA SER A 712 -20.68 9.95 -22.68
C SER A 712 -19.97 11.30 -22.70
N LEU A 713 -18.81 11.37 -22.04
CA LEU A 713 -17.95 12.55 -22.11
C LEU A 713 -17.54 12.91 -23.56
N SER A 714 -17.40 11.93 -24.44
CA SER A 714 -17.12 12.16 -25.86
C SER A 714 -18.28 12.85 -26.57
N ASP A 715 -19.52 12.48 -26.27
CA ASP A 715 -20.71 13.12 -26.84
C ASP A 715 -20.82 14.57 -26.38
N LEU A 716 -20.54 14.82 -25.10
CA LEU A 716 -20.54 16.16 -24.51
C LEU A 716 -19.45 17.04 -25.15
N LEU A 717 -18.22 16.56 -25.24
CA LEU A 717 -17.12 17.32 -25.85
C LEU A 717 -17.33 17.56 -27.35
N GLN A 718 -17.89 16.59 -28.07
CA GLN A 718 -18.32 16.76 -29.45
C GLN A 718 -19.34 17.92 -29.55
N ALA A 719 -20.38 17.90 -28.74
CA ALA A 719 -21.46 18.88 -28.78
C ALA A 719 -21.03 20.30 -28.35
N ILE A 720 -20.20 20.43 -27.29
CA ILE A 720 -19.84 21.75 -26.74
C ILE A 720 -18.61 22.39 -27.39
N VAL A 721 -17.72 21.58 -28.00
CA VAL A 721 -16.45 22.07 -28.57
C VAL A 721 -16.42 22.01 -30.10
N LEU A 722 -16.77 20.86 -30.69
CA LEU A 722 -16.56 20.61 -32.13
C LEU A 722 -17.77 20.96 -33.01
N SER A 723 -18.98 20.65 -32.57
CA SER A 723 -20.19 20.97 -33.33
C SER A 723 -20.39 22.48 -33.58
N PRO A 724 -20.03 23.41 -32.66
CA PRO A 724 -20.00 24.84 -32.97
C PRO A 724 -19.02 25.22 -34.08
N ALA A 725 -17.98 24.42 -34.32
CA ALA A 725 -17.05 24.59 -35.43
C ALA A 725 -17.55 23.95 -36.75
N GLY A 726 -18.74 23.33 -36.75
CA GLY A 726 -19.25 22.55 -37.88
C GLY A 726 -18.49 21.24 -38.12
N ILE A 727 -17.82 20.70 -37.09
CA ILE A 727 -17.02 19.48 -37.18
C ILE A 727 -17.75 18.35 -36.46
N ASP A 728 -18.18 17.33 -37.20
CA ASP A 728 -18.82 16.13 -36.66
C ASP A 728 -17.85 14.94 -36.67
N ALA A 729 -16.88 14.96 -35.76
CA ALA A 729 -15.78 14.00 -35.72
C ALA A 729 -16.21 12.58 -35.33
N LEU A 730 -17.28 12.43 -34.54
CA LEU A 730 -17.82 11.11 -34.18
C LEU A 730 -18.47 10.36 -35.38
N PHE A 731 -19.00 11.11 -36.35
CA PHE A 731 -19.71 10.57 -37.53
C PHE A 731 -18.83 10.49 -38.78
N SER A 732 -17.57 10.92 -38.70
CA SER A 732 -16.59 10.92 -39.79
C SER A 732 -15.73 9.65 -39.84
#